data_AF-I1S097-F1
#
_entry.id   AF-I1S097-F1
#
_cell.length_a   1.000
_cell.length_b   1.000
_cell.length_c   1.000
_cell.angle_alpha   90.00
_cell.angle_beta   90.00
_cell.angle_gamma   90.00
#
_symmetry.space_group_name_H-M   'P 1'
#
loop_
_entity.id
_entity.type
_entity.pdbx_description
1 polymer ?
#
loop_
_entity_poly.entity_id
_entity_poly.type
_entity_poly.pdbx_seq_one_letter_code
_entity_poly.pdbx_strand_id
1 'polypeptide(L)'
;MAYNGRDQEYGGHALQDLPAGSSQYHLPPQENDEEQGRGLLNSGYEQDRLGARTPPDRPVSAYSLTESYAPGASSAMPGQGPTGYGDTGGSFGQFGNLDANAPFPRPDSAFDPEDSWVERQQQPQMGGGGGLGRSKTRKIKLVQGSVLSIDYPVPSAIKNAVQPQYRDAESGTEEFHKMRYTAATCDPNDFTLKNGYDLRPRMYNRHTELLIAITYYNEDKVLLARTLHHTMQNIRDIVNLKKSTFWNKGGPAWQKIVVCLVFDGIDKADKNTLDVLATVGVYQDGVIKKDVDGKETVAHIFEYTSQLSVTPNQQLIRPTNEGSQNLPPVQMIFCLKQKNTKKINSHRWLFNAFGRILNPEVCILLDAGTKPSPRSLLALWEGFYNDKDLGGACGEIHAMLGKGGKKLFNPLVAVQNFEYKISNILDKPLESSFGYVSVLPGAFSAYRFRAIMGRPLEQYFHGDHTLSKMLGKKGIDGMNIFKKNMFLAEDRILCFELVAKAGQKWHLSYIKAAKGETDVPEGAAEFISQRRRWLNGSFAATLYSLMHFGRMYKSGHNIIRMFFLHIQLIYTTLNTMFAWFSLGSYWLTTSVIMDLVGKPNATSGVHAWPFGDTGTPIVNALLQYLYLAFVMLQFILALGNRPKGSKFTYIASFMVFGLIQGYILVLSAYLVVRAFDTPIGDQISFASTDAFLNSFFGGSSAGGVILVALITIYGLNFIASFMYLDPWHMFHSFPYYLVLMSTYINILMVYAFNNWHDVSWGTKGSDKAEALPSAHVTKGEKNEVVVEEVEKEQEDIDSQFEQTVRRALAPFKEEEEVEKADVEDGYKSFRTGLVVCWLFGNILLIVCITSTNFDNLGWGEPATERKAHYFQFLLYATAVLSLVRFFGFLWFLGRTGIMCCFSRN
;
A
#
# COMPACT_ATOMS: atom_id res chain seq x y z
N MET A 1 27.36 -11.48 -32.07
CA MET A 1 28.06 -12.10 -33.21
C MET A 1 27.51 -13.53 -33.26
N ALA A 2 26.43 -13.79 -34.01
CA ALA A 2 26.32 -13.83 -35.47
C ALA A 2 26.82 -15.17 -36.05
N TYR A 3 25.88 -16.05 -36.44
CA TYR A 3 25.93 -16.82 -37.67
C TYR A 3 24.53 -17.37 -38.02
N ASN A 4 24.19 -17.38 -39.31
CA ASN A 4 22.97 -17.99 -39.85
C ASN A 4 23.31 -19.37 -40.44
N GLY A 5 22.34 -20.30 -40.43
CA GLY A 5 22.34 -21.53 -41.22
C GLY A 5 20.89 -21.85 -41.61
N ARG A 6 20.66 -22.28 -42.86
CA ARG A 6 19.34 -22.48 -43.45
C ARG A 6 19.24 -23.90 -44.05
N ASP A 7 18.02 -24.26 -44.44
CA ASP A 7 17.61 -25.47 -45.16
C ASP A 7 17.51 -26.71 -44.23
N GLN A 8 16.51 -27.61 -44.34
CA GLN A 8 15.65 -27.96 -45.47
C GLN A 8 14.15 -28.18 -45.11
N GLU A 9 13.31 -28.19 -46.16
CA GLU A 9 12.04 -28.93 -46.34
C GLU A 9 10.90 -28.85 -45.30
N TYR A 10 9.79 -28.16 -45.66
CA TYR A 10 8.58 -28.78 -46.22
C TYR A 10 7.54 -27.68 -46.59
N GLY A 11 7.16 -27.58 -47.87
CA GLY A 11 5.92 -26.90 -48.28
C GLY A 11 4.72 -27.86 -48.18
N GLY A 12 3.46 -27.45 -48.26
CA GLY A 12 2.89 -26.14 -48.60
C GLY A 12 1.65 -26.35 -49.49
N HIS A 13 0.45 -26.00 -49.03
CA HIS A 13 -0.78 -26.06 -49.83
C HIS A 13 -1.72 -24.91 -49.49
N ALA A 14 -2.36 -24.36 -50.53
CA ALA A 14 -3.30 -23.25 -50.46
C ALA A 14 -4.73 -23.69 -50.88
N LEU A 15 -5.66 -22.75 -50.74
CA LEU A 15 -7.11 -22.93 -50.86
C LEU A 15 -7.65 -23.11 -52.31
N GLN A 16 -8.88 -23.66 -52.34
CA GLN A 16 -9.91 -23.59 -53.39
C GLN A 16 -9.74 -24.46 -54.65
N ASP A 17 -10.65 -25.44 -54.77
CA ASP A 17 -11.51 -25.62 -55.95
C ASP A 17 -12.81 -26.36 -55.57
N LEU A 18 -13.93 -26.00 -56.22
CA LEU A 18 -15.26 -26.64 -56.17
C LEU A 18 -15.92 -26.46 -57.54
N PRO A 19 -16.64 -27.46 -58.08
CA PRO A 19 -18.05 -27.18 -58.41
C PRO A 19 -19.06 -28.36 -58.34
N ALA A 20 -20.22 -28.03 -57.77
CA ALA A 20 -21.62 -28.26 -58.21
C ALA A 20 -22.16 -29.61 -58.77
N GLY A 21 -23.31 -30.03 -58.19
CA GLY A 21 -24.35 -30.92 -58.76
C GLY A 21 -24.53 -32.23 -57.98
N SER A 22 -25.74 -32.73 -57.67
CA SER A 22 -27.13 -32.24 -57.78
C SER A 22 -28.09 -33.21 -57.06
N SER A 23 -29.24 -32.74 -56.53
CA SER A 23 -30.47 -33.55 -56.27
C SER A 23 -30.43 -34.57 -55.09
N GLN A 24 -31.49 -34.89 -54.31
CA GLN A 24 -32.80 -34.28 -54.00
C GLN A 24 -33.51 -35.10 -52.86
N TYR A 25 -34.42 -34.50 -52.06
CA TYR A 25 -35.31 -35.12 -51.03
C TYR A 25 -34.65 -35.69 -49.74
N HIS A 26 -35.21 -35.63 -48.52
CA HIS A 26 -36.59 -35.39 -48.05
C HIS A 26 -36.72 -34.39 -46.86
N LEU A 27 -37.93 -33.84 -46.69
CA LEU A 27 -38.52 -32.98 -45.63
C LEU A 27 -40.05 -33.29 -45.61
N PRO A 28 -40.94 -32.66 -44.78
CA PRO A 28 -40.79 -31.82 -43.56
C PRO A 28 -41.43 -32.61 -42.35
N PRO A 29 -42.36 -32.15 -41.44
CA PRO A 29 -42.78 -30.80 -41.01
C PRO A 29 -43.01 -30.55 -39.47
N GLN A 30 -43.00 -29.25 -39.12
CA GLN A 30 -43.88 -28.46 -38.21
C GLN A 30 -44.25 -28.88 -36.77
N GLU A 31 -43.96 -27.96 -35.83
CA GLU A 31 -44.96 -27.01 -35.28
C GLU A 31 -44.27 -25.69 -34.82
N ASN A 32 -44.81 -24.54 -35.28
CA ASN A 32 -45.09 -23.26 -34.60
C ASN A 32 -44.01 -22.58 -33.69
N ASP A 33 -43.65 -21.30 -33.82
CA ASP A 33 -44.40 -20.10 -34.26
C ASP A 33 -43.49 -18.97 -34.82
N GLU A 34 -44.10 -18.03 -35.55
CA GLU A 34 -43.55 -16.72 -35.95
C GLU A 34 -43.45 -15.78 -34.71
N GLU A 35 -42.61 -14.75 -34.62
CA GLU A 35 -42.66 -13.50 -35.40
C GLU A 35 -41.50 -12.54 -34.96
N GLN A 36 -41.21 -11.50 -35.76
CA GLN A 36 -40.45 -10.26 -35.42
C GLN A 36 -38.93 -10.41 -35.08
N GLY A 37 -37.97 -9.70 -35.69
CA GLY A 37 -38.04 -8.63 -36.71
C GLY A 37 -37.82 -7.22 -36.13
N ARG A 38 -36.55 -6.74 -36.16
CA ARG A 38 -36.04 -5.42 -35.72
C ARG A 38 -35.81 -5.24 -34.21
N GLY A 39 -34.54 -5.23 -33.78
CA GLY A 39 -34.19 -4.95 -32.38
C GLY A 39 -32.72 -5.06 -31.97
N LEU A 40 -31.75 -4.71 -32.82
CA LEU A 40 -30.31 -4.73 -32.47
C LEU A 40 -29.70 -3.32 -32.37
N LEU A 41 -30.35 -2.42 -31.63
CA LEU A 41 -29.78 -1.14 -31.21
C LEU A 41 -30.59 -0.47 -30.06
N ASN A 42 -31.13 -1.25 -29.11
CA ASN A 42 -31.52 -0.72 -27.81
C ASN A 42 -31.75 -1.83 -26.76
N SER A 43 -30.89 -1.89 -25.75
CA SER A 43 -31.18 -2.55 -24.47
C SER A 43 -30.47 -1.75 -23.39
N GLY A 44 -31.19 -0.81 -22.78
CA GLY A 44 -30.62 0.06 -21.75
C GLY A 44 -30.19 -0.73 -20.52
N TYR A 45 -28.98 -0.47 -20.03
CA TYR A 45 -28.65 -0.81 -18.65
C TYR A 45 -29.34 0.23 -17.75
N GLU A 46 -30.53 -0.13 -17.27
CA GLU A 46 -31.34 0.73 -16.41
C GLU A 46 -30.59 1.08 -15.12
N GLN A 47 -30.37 2.38 -14.92
CA GLN A 47 -30.20 2.95 -13.59
C GLN A 47 -31.54 2.94 -12.88
N ASP A 48 -31.96 1.82 -12.31
CA ASP A 48 -32.90 1.89 -11.19
C ASP A 48 -32.87 0.71 -10.21
N ARG A 49 -32.34 0.98 -9.01
CA ARG A 49 -32.74 0.39 -7.72
C ARG A 49 -32.03 1.08 -6.55
N LEU A 50 -32.16 2.40 -6.48
CA LEU A 50 -32.11 3.11 -5.20
C LEU A 50 -33.47 2.93 -4.51
N GLY A 51 -33.66 1.80 -3.85
CA GLY A 51 -34.92 1.49 -3.18
C GLY A 51 -34.71 0.42 -2.12
N ALA A 52 -35.20 0.69 -0.90
CA ALA A 52 -35.06 -0.21 0.23
C ALA A 52 -35.76 -1.54 -0.04
N ARG A 53 -34.98 -2.56 -0.39
CA ARG A 53 -35.35 -3.97 -0.27
C ARG A 53 -34.29 -4.67 0.55
N THR A 54 -34.75 -5.62 1.35
CA THR A 54 -33.94 -6.48 2.21
C THR A 54 -32.70 -6.99 1.46
N PRO A 55 -31.53 -7.09 2.10
CA PRO A 55 -30.39 -7.75 1.47
C PRO A 55 -30.81 -9.16 1.05
N PRO A 56 -30.22 -9.73 -0.02
CA PRO A 56 -30.40 -11.15 -0.28
C PRO A 56 -30.07 -11.92 1.00
N ASP A 57 -30.79 -13.02 1.24
CA ASP A 57 -30.52 -13.90 2.38
C ASP A 57 -29.02 -14.10 2.53
N ARG A 58 -28.54 -14.00 3.77
CA ARG A 58 -27.13 -14.29 4.08
C ARG A 58 -26.79 -15.58 3.33
N PRO A 59 -25.71 -15.63 2.52
CA PRO A 59 -25.23 -16.93 2.05
C PRO A 59 -25.05 -17.75 3.32
N VAL A 60 -25.85 -18.82 3.45
CA VAL A 60 -26.03 -19.51 4.72
C VAL A 60 -24.64 -19.89 5.19
N SER A 61 -24.29 -19.47 6.41
CA SER A 61 -23.01 -19.87 6.98
C SER A 61 -23.01 -21.39 6.96
N ALA A 62 -22.18 -21.98 6.10
CA ALA A 62 -22.08 -23.43 5.99
C ALA A 62 -21.41 -24.06 7.22
N TYR A 63 -21.33 -23.30 8.33
CA TYR A 63 -21.06 -23.77 9.67
C TYR A 63 -21.88 -23.02 10.72
N SER A 64 -22.49 -23.82 11.60
CA SER A 64 -22.84 -23.46 12.97
C SER A 64 -21.66 -23.81 13.89
N LEU A 65 -21.51 -23.14 15.04
CA LEU A 65 -20.48 -23.43 16.06
C LEU A 65 -20.73 -24.75 16.83
N THR A 66 -21.53 -25.67 16.27
CA THR A 66 -22.09 -26.86 16.95
C THR A 66 -21.75 -28.17 16.25
N GLU A 67 -21.06 -28.16 15.10
CA GLU A 67 -20.63 -29.37 14.40
C GLU A 67 -19.22 -29.78 14.87
N SER A 68 -19.07 -31.06 15.25
CA SER A 68 -17.77 -31.68 15.55
C SER A 68 -17.23 -32.40 14.32
N TYR A 69 -15.91 -32.36 14.12
CA TYR A 69 -15.25 -32.92 12.93
C TYR A 69 -14.57 -34.28 13.15
N ALA A 70 -14.69 -34.85 14.36
CA ALA A 70 -14.20 -36.19 14.65
C ALA A 70 -15.11 -37.27 14.00
N PRO A 71 -14.56 -38.30 13.33
CA PRO A 71 -15.35 -39.41 12.82
C PRO A 71 -16.10 -40.12 13.95
N GLY A 72 -17.44 -40.08 13.94
CA GLY A 72 -18.28 -40.80 14.90
C GLY A 72 -18.85 -39.98 16.06
N ALA A 73 -18.61 -38.66 16.13
CA ALA A 73 -19.28 -37.80 17.10
C ALA A 73 -20.78 -37.65 16.78
N SER A 74 -21.67 -37.94 17.74
CA SER A 74 -23.11 -37.77 17.58
C SER A 74 -23.53 -36.30 17.63
N SER A 75 -24.44 -35.90 16.73
CA SER A 75 -24.99 -34.54 16.68
C SER A 75 -25.86 -34.28 17.91
N ALA A 76 -25.36 -33.49 18.87
CA ALA A 76 -26.11 -33.06 20.03
C ALA A 76 -27.20 -32.04 19.64
N MET A 77 -28.42 -32.55 19.36
CA MET A 77 -29.62 -31.73 19.25
C MET A 77 -29.87 -31.01 20.59
N PRO A 78 -30.13 -29.69 20.62
CA PRO A 78 -30.45 -29.00 21.86
C PRO A 78 -31.80 -29.48 22.39
N GLY A 79 -31.79 -30.12 23.57
CA GLY A 79 -33.00 -30.61 24.23
C GLY A 79 -33.93 -29.45 24.61
N GLN A 80 -35.18 -29.51 24.15
CA GLN A 80 -36.22 -28.53 24.44
C GLN A 80 -36.69 -28.66 25.90
N GLY A 81 -36.13 -27.85 26.80
CA GLY A 81 -36.59 -27.73 28.18
C GLY A 81 -37.94 -26.99 28.29
N PRO A 82 -38.91 -27.47 29.09
CA PRO A 82 -40.23 -26.85 29.17
C PRO A 82 -40.25 -25.58 30.03
N THR A 83 -41.11 -24.65 29.64
CA THR A 83 -41.33 -23.34 30.27
C THR A 83 -41.99 -23.42 31.65
N GLY A 84 -41.42 -22.72 32.64
CA GLY A 84 -42.06 -22.42 33.94
C GLY A 84 -41.87 -20.95 34.29
N TYR A 85 -42.93 -20.29 34.77
CA TYR A 85 -43.03 -18.83 34.97
C TYR A 85 -43.28 -18.51 36.46
N GLY A 86 -42.79 -17.37 36.95
CA GLY A 86 -42.97 -16.88 38.34
C GLY A 86 -41.61 -16.46 38.94
N ASP A 87 -41.19 -15.20 38.91
CA ASP A 87 -41.75 -13.97 39.54
C ASP A 87 -41.44 -13.85 41.05
N THR A 88 -40.51 -12.95 41.39
CA THR A 88 -40.56 -11.96 42.49
C THR A 88 -39.22 -11.21 42.57
N GLY A 89 -39.24 -9.88 42.78
CA GLY A 89 -38.03 -9.03 42.84
C GLY A 89 -37.70 -8.48 44.23
N GLY A 90 -36.52 -7.85 44.41
CA GLY A 90 -36.12 -7.27 45.71
C GLY A 90 -34.71 -6.67 45.85
N SER A 91 -34.50 -5.47 45.29
CA SER A 91 -33.63 -4.34 45.74
C SER A 91 -32.40 -4.49 46.71
N PHE A 92 -31.27 -3.87 46.27
CA PHE A 92 -30.33 -2.96 46.98
C PHE A 92 -29.22 -3.38 48.00
N GLY A 93 -28.06 -2.68 47.89
CA GLY A 93 -27.07 -2.39 48.97
C GLY A 93 -25.89 -3.38 49.14
N GLN A 94 -24.67 -3.15 48.60
CA GLN A 94 -23.60 -2.20 48.96
C GLN A 94 -22.60 -2.67 50.07
N PHE A 95 -21.45 -3.20 49.61
CA PHE A 95 -20.05 -3.14 50.14
C PHE A 95 -19.70 -3.44 51.62
N GLY A 96 -18.75 -4.36 51.81
CA GLY A 96 -17.91 -4.50 53.01
C GLY A 96 -16.88 -5.65 52.89
N ASN A 97 -15.57 -5.36 52.93
CA ASN A 97 -14.48 -6.35 52.89
C ASN A 97 -14.28 -7.05 54.25
N LEU A 98 -13.86 -8.34 54.23
CA LEU A 98 -12.61 -8.85 54.84
C LEU A 98 -12.50 -10.38 54.71
N ASP A 99 -11.26 -10.90 54.75
CA ASP A 99 -10.88 -12.27 54.40
C ASP A 99 -11.25 -13.37 55.41
N ALA A 100 -11.45 -14.60 54.88
CA ALA A 100 -10.87 -15.89 55.33
C ALA A 100 -11.82 -17.10 55.19
N ASN A 101 -11.25 -18.25 54.79
CA ASN A 101 -11.80 -19.61 54.82
C ASN A 101 -13.08 -19.94 54.00
N ALA A 102 -12.89 -20.48 52.79
CA ALA A 102 -13.77 -21.50 52.20
C ALA A 102 -13.00 -22.41 51.21
N PRO A 103 -12.99 -23.74 51.38
CA PRO A 103 -12.25 -24.65 50.50
C PRO A 103 -13.11 -25.13 49.31
N PHE A 104 -13.15 -24.34 48.24
CA PHE A 104 -13.63 -24.82 46.93
C PHE A 104 -12.78 -24.19 45.80
N PRO A 105 -12.19 -24.99 44.90
CA PRO A 105 -11.50 -24.44 43.74
C PRO A 105 -12.53 -23.79 42.81
N ARG A 106 -12.41 -22.48 42.61
CA ARG A 106 -13.08 -21.82 41.47
C ARG A 106 -12.34 -22.24 40.20
N PRO A 107 -13.04 -22.54 39.09
CA PRO A 107 -12.38 -22.93 37.85
C PRO A 107 -11.57 -21.76 37.28
N ASP A 108 -10.31 -22.03 36.93
CA ASP A 108 -9.43 -21.03 36.33
C ASP A 108 -10.04 -20.48 35.03
N SER A 109 -10.35 -19.19 35.08
CA SER A 109 -10.83 -18.39 33.95
C SER A 109 -10.08 -17.05 33.89
N ALA A 110 -8.81 -17.08 34.30
CA ALA A 110 -7.81 -16.11 33.89
C ALA A 110 -7.19 -16.59 32.56
N PHE A 111 -7.89 -16.32 31.46
CA PHE A 111 -7.36 -16.59 30.12
C PHE A 111 -6.37 -15.48 29.76
N ASP A 112 -5.08 -15.70 30.02
CA ASP A 112 -4.03 -14.86 29.46
C ASP A 112 -3.73 -15.34 28.02
N PRO A 113 -4.03 -14.53 26.99
CA PRO A 113 -3.90 -14.97 25.61
C PRO A 113 -2.43 -15.13 25.17
N GLU A 114 -1.47 -14.42 25.77
CA GLU A 114 -0.06 -14.48 25.34
C GLU A 114 0.63 -15.79 25.79
N ASP A 115 0.57 -16.12 27.08
CA ASP A 115 1.16 -17.37 27.63
C ASP A 115 0.59 -18.62 26.91
N SER A 116 -0.69 -18.58 26.50
CA SER A 116 -1.34 -19.67 25.77
C SER A 116 -0.66 -20.02 24.44
N TRP A 117 0.04 -19.09 23.76
CA TRP A 117 0.66 -19.38 22.46
C TRP A 117 1.99 -20.11 22.62
N VAL A 118 2.80 -19.75 23.62
CA VAL A 118 4.07 -20.44 23.92
C VAL A 118 3.78 -21.89 24.31
N GLU A 119 2.76 -22.12 25.14
CA GLU A 119 2.34 -23.46 25.54
C GLU A 119 1.93 -24.33 24.33
N ARG A 120 1.27 -23.76 23.31
CA ARG A 120 0.96 -24.47 22.04
C ARG A 120 2.20 -24.86 21.22
N GLN A 121 3.33 -24.17 21.39
CA GLN A 121 4.57 -24.52 20.67
C GLN A 121 5.39 -25.59 21.38
N GLN A 122 5.20 -25.79 22.69
CA GLN A 122 5.86 -26.86 23.41
C GLN A 122 5.25 -28.20 23.00
N GLN A 123 6.09 -29.15 22.60
CA GLN A 123 5.66 -30.55 22.51
C GLN A 123 5.32 -31.01 23.93
N PRO A 124 4.24 -31.80 24.12
CA PRO A 124 3.79 -32.20 25.45
C PRO A 124 4.93 -32.91 26.19
N GLN A 125 5.57 -32.18 27.10
CA GLN A 125 6.65 -32.70 27.92
C GLN A 125 6.02 -33.74 28.85
N MET A 126 6.56 -34.97 28.88
CA MET A 126 6.00 -36.08 29.64
C MET A 126 5.80 -35.69 31.11
N GLY A 127 4.57 -35.30 31.46
CA GLY A 127 4.16 -35.09 32.84
C GLY A 127 4.36 -36.39 33.61
N GLY A 128 5.12 -36.33 34.70
CA GLY A 128 5.45 -37.49 35.52
C GLY A 128 4.22 -38.04 36.25
N GLY A 129 3.38 -38.81 35.55
CA GLY A 129 2.14 -39.36 36.10
C GLY A 129 1.42 -40.30 35.14
N GLY A 130 1.65 -41.60 35.28
CA GLY A 130 0.69 -42.63 34.85
C GLY A 130 0.69 -43.09 33.38
N GLY A 131 1.68 -43.92 33.03
CA GLY A 131 1.38 -45.20 32.35
C GLY A 131 0.81 -45.22 30.91
N LEU A 132 0.94 -44.16 30.11
CA LEU A 132 0.52 -44.17 28.69
C LEU A 132 1.71 -44.09 27.73
N GLY A 133 1.52 -44.66 26.53
CA GLY A 133 2.60 -45.11 25.64
C GLY A 133 3.51 -44.02 25.09
N ARG A 134 4.78 -44.38 24.86
CA ARG A 134 5.79 -43.53 24.20
C ARG A 134 5.30 -43.15 22.79
N SER A 135 4.99 -41.88 22.57
CA SER A 135 4.58 -41.36 21.26
C SER A 135 5.58 -41.77 20.17
N LYS A 136 5.07 -42.16 19.00
CA LYS A 136 5.91 -42.59 17.87
C LYS A 136 6.83 -41.43 17.49
N THR A 137 8.10 -41.73 17.25
CA THR A 137 9.10 -40.76 16.81
C THR A 137 9.61 -41.16 15.43
N ARG A 138 9.56 -40.21 14.49
CA ARG A 138 10.08 -40.39 13.13
C ARG A 138 11.47 -39.75 13.00
N LYS A 139 12.40 -40.47 12.37
CA LYS A 139 13.75 -39.97 12.08
C LYS A 139 13.74 -39.23 10.74
N ILE A 140 14.03 -37.93 10.76
CA ILE A 140 14.00 -37.07 9.58
C ILE A 140 15.43 -36.73 9.18
N LYS A 141 15.83 -37.09 7.96
CA LYS A 141 17.15 -36.81 7.41
C LYS A 141 17.29 -35.33 7.05
N LEU A 142 18.35 -34.68 7.51
CA LEU A 142 18.65 -33.31 7.09
C LEU A 142 19.04 -33.25 5.61
N VAL A 143 18.41 -32.35 4.86
CA VAL A 143 18.76 -32.06 3.46
C VAL A 143 20.18 -31.48 3.42
N GLN A 144 21.04 -32.11 2.61
CA GLN A 144 22.48 -31.85 2.55
C GLN A 144 23.20 -31.90 3.92
N GLY A 145 22.63 -32.58 4.92
CA GLY A 145 23.21 -32.71 6.27
C GLY A 145 23.08 -31.48 7.16
N SER A 146 22.42 -30.39 6.73
CA SER A 146 22.29 -29.17 7.53
C SER A 146 20.90 -28.51 7.51
N VAL A 147 20.05 -28.81 6.52
CA VAL A 147 18.74 -28.15 6.37
C VAL A 147 17.64 -29.07 6.89
N LEU A 148 16.91 -28.61 7.92
CA LEU A 148 15.72 -29.29 8.41
C LEU A 148 14.51 -28.91 7.54
N SER A 149 14.04 -29.86 6.74
CA SER A 149 12.85 -29.75 5.88
C SER A 149 11.94 -30.95 6.19
N ILE A 150 10.71 -30.68 6.61
CA ILE A 150 9.77 -31.67 7.15
C ILE A 150 8.41 -31.49 6.47
N ASP A 151 7.81 -32.57 5.98
CA ASP A 151 6.40 -32.57 5.59
C ASP A 151 5.53 -33.07 6.77
N TYR A 152 4.56 -32.26 7.18
CA TYR A 152 3.56 -32.57 8.21
C TYR A 152 2.19 -32.76 7.54
N PRO A 153 1.42 -33.81 7.90
CA PRO A 153 0.04 -33.97 7.41
C PRO A 153 -0.84 -32.81 7.89
N VAL A 154 -1.63 -32.23 6.99
CA VAL A 154 -2.60 -31.20 7.36
C VAL A 154 -3.82 -31.82 8.04
N PRO A 155 -4.58 -31.06 8.85
CA PRO A 155 -5.84 -31.52 9.42
C PRO A 155 -6.82 -32.04 8.36
N SER A 156 -7.56 -33.10 8.69
CA SER A 156 -8.49 -33.79 7.78
C SER A 156 -9.54 -32.83 7.21
N ALA A 157 -10.00 -31.87 8.01
CA ALA A 157 -10.94 -30.84 7.57
C ALA A 157 -10.37 -29.95 6.44
N ILE A 158 -9.07 -29.64 6.46
CA ILE A 158 -8.40 -28.88 5.39
C ILE A 158 -8.24 -29.75 4.15
N LYS A 159 -7.67 -30.96 4.32
CA LYS A 159 -7.48 -31.94 3.25
C LYS A 159 -8.79 -32.27 2.52
N ASN A 160 -9.89 -32.42 3.25
CA ASN A 160 -11.20 -32.77 2.69
C ASN A 160 -11.97 -31.56 2.11
N ALA A 161 -11.52 -30.33 2.37
CA ALA A 161 -12.08 -29.14 1.73
C ALA A 161 -11.44 -28.80 0.38
N VAL A 162 -10.32 -29.46 0.00
CA VAL A 162 -9.76 -29.38 -1.36
C VAL A 162 -10.64 -30.20 -2.31
N GLN A 163 -10.94 -29.66 -3.50
CA GLN A 163 -11.77 -30.36 -4.48
C GLN A 163 -11.12 -31.70 -4.92
N PRO A 164 -11.89 -32.80 -5.09
CA PRO A 164 -11.35 -34.11 -5.44
C PRO A 164 -10.41 -34.11 -6.66
N GLN A 165 -10.73 -33.32 -7.69
CA GLN A 165 -9.91 -33.19 -8.91
C GLN A 165 -8.46 -32.72 -8.69
N TYR A 166 -8.16 -32.09 -7.54
CA TYR A 166 -6.79 -31.70 -7.16
C TYR A 166 -6.23 -32.62 -6.06
N ARG A 167 -7.07 -32.97 -5.08
CA ARG A 167 -6.71 -33.81 -3.94
C ARG A 167 -6.33 -35.24 -4.37
N ASP A 168 -7.08 -35.80 -5.32
CA ASP A 168 -6.97 -37.20 -5.73
C ASP A 168 -6.30 -37.34 -7.11
N ALA A 169 -5.58 -36.28 -7.55
CA ALA A 169 -4.87 -36.26 -8.82
C ALA A 169 -3.69 -37.26 -8.82
N GLU A 170 -3.59 -38.07 -9.86
CA GLU A 170 -2.55 -39.10 -10.03
C GLU A 170 -1.10 -38.56 -10.04
N SER A 171 -0.92 -37.24 -10.11
CA SER A 171 0.40 -36.56 -10.15
C SER A 171 1.26 -36.72 -8.90
N GLY A 172 0.80 -37.42 -7.85
CA GLY A 172 1.60 -37.75 -6.67
C GLY A 172 2.05 -36.53 -5.84
N THR A 173 1.38 -35.38 -6.02
CA THR A 173 1.76 -34.10 -5.44
C THR A 173 1.25 -34.00 -3.99
N GLU A 174 2.17 -34.11 -3.03
CA GLU A 174 1.84 -34.02 -1.60
C GLU A 174 1.33 -32.62 -1.16
N GLU A 175 1.32 -31.62 -2.05
CA GLU A 175 1.02 -30.22 -1.75
C GLU A 175 -0.37 -29.93 -1.16
N PHE A 176 -1.34 -30.82 -1.40
CA PHE A 176 -2.70 -30.74 -0.86
C PHE A 176 -2.87 -31.53 0.44
N HIS A 177 -1.96 -32.45 0.73
CA HIS A 177 -2.03 -33.38 1.87
C HIS A 177 -1.07 -33.03 3.00
N LYS A 178 0.06 -32.37 2.70
CA LYS A 178 1.10 -32.06 3.67
C LYS A 178 1.59 -30.62 3.54
N MET A 179 1.61 -29.92 4.66
CA MET A 179 2.32 -28.65 4.80
C MET A 179 3.81 -28.96 4.97
N ARG A 180 4.66 -28.38 4.11
CA ARG A 180 6.11 -28.47 4.28
C ARG A 180 6.55 -27.36 5.22
N TYR A 181 7.38 -27.68 6.19
CA TYR A 181 8.07 -26.75 7.08
C TYR A 181 9.58 -26.86 6.84
N THR A 182 10.26 -25.71 6.70
CA THR A 182 11.72 -25.63 6.59
C THR A 182 12.25 -24.60 7.58
N ALA A 183 13.19 -25.01 8.43
CA ALA A 183 13.91 -24.10 9.33
C ALA A 183 15.11 -23.49 8.59
N ALA A 184 15.08 -22.19 8.30
CA ALA A 184 16.19 -21.49 7.69
C ALA A 184 17.13 -20.92 8.77
N THR A 185 18.32 -21.50 8.88
CA THR A 185 19.38 -21.13 9.84
C THR A 185 20.49 -20.31 9.16
N CYS A 186 20.12 -19.52 8.16
CA CYS A 186 21.02 -18.76 7.29
C CYS A 186 20.48 -17.36 6.94
N ASP A 187 21.34 -16.52 6.35
CA ASP A 187 20.94 -15.23 5.77
C ASP A 187 20.04 -15.42 4.54
N PRO A 188 19.09 -14.50 4.25
CA PRO A 188 18.37 -14.48 2.97
C PRO A 188 19.24 -14.64 1.71
N ASN A 189 20.48 -14.13 1.72
CA ASN A 189 21.39 -14.25 0.58
C ASN A 189 21.94 -15.68 0.40
N ASP A 190 21.96 -16.47 1.47
CA ASP A 190 22.50 -17.83 1.54
C ASP A 190 21.42 -18.92 1.40
N PHE A 191 20.13 -18.56 1.47
CA PHE A 191 19.01 -19.44 1.17
C PHE A 191 19.00 -19.78 -0.33
N THR A 192 19.77 -20.80 -0.69
CA THR A 192 20.06 -21.20 -2.07
C THR A 192 20.14 -22.71 -2.21
N LEU A 193 19.92 -23.21 -3.44
CA LEU A 193 20.04 -24.63 -3.80
C LEU A 193 21.41 -25.24 -3.44
N LYS A 194 22.48 -24.42 -3.49
CA LYS A 194 23.85 -24.83 -3.13
C LYS A 194 23.98 -25.16 -1.63
N ASN A 195 23.19 -24.50 -0.79
CA ASN A 195 23.18 -24.67 0.66
C ASN A 195 22.03 -25.58 1.14
N GLY A 196 21.38 -26.31 0.23
CA GLY A 196 20.32 -27.28 0.53
C GLY A 196 18.90 -26.71 0.64
N TYR A 197 18.72 -25.40 0.45
CA TYR A 197 17.41 -24.75 0.49
C TYR A 197 16.75 -24.75 -0.88
N ASP A 198 15.50 -25.20 -0.94
CA ASP A 198 14.72 -25.37 -2.17
C ASP A 198 13.22 -25.18 -1.90
N LEU A 199 12.45 -24.81 -2.92
CA LEU A 199 11.04 -24.47 -2.83
C LEU A 199 10.17 -25.40 -3.69
N ARG A 200 9.02 -25.80 -3.15
CA ARG A 200 8.11 -26.79 -3.70
C ARG A 200 7.65 -26.51 -5.14
N PRO A 201 7.35 -25.27 -5.58
CA PRO A 201 7.02 -24.99 -6.99
C PRO A 201 8.17 -25.35 -7.95
N ARG A 202 9.42 -25.10 -7.54
CA ARG A 202 10.61 -25.47 -8.34
C ARG A 202 10.87 -26.97 -8.30
N MET A 203 10.66 -27.62 -7.16
CA MET A 203 10.76 -29.10 -7.03
C MET A 203 9.79 -29.82 -7.97
N TYR A 204 8.60 -29.25 -8.22
CA TYR A 204 7.62 -29.75 -9.20
C TYR A 204 7.85 -29.22 -10.63
N ASN A 205 9.02 -28.63 -10.92
CA ASN A 205 9.39 -28.07 -12.22
C ASN A 205 8.38 -27.05 -12.81
N ARG A 206 7.68 -26.29 -11.95
CA ARG A 206 6.73 -25.25 -12.38
C ARG A 206 7.45 -23.93 -12.66
N HIS A 207 7.18 -23.33 -13.83
CA HIS A 207 7.59 -21.95 -14.12
C HIS A 207 6.73 -20.98 -13.32
N THR A 208 7.35 -20.08 -12.56
CA THR A 208 6.63 -19.00 -11.86
C THR A 208 6.55 -17.78 -12.78
N GLU A 209 5.34 -17.37 -13.14
CA GLU A 209 5.12 -16.12 -13.86
C GLU A 209 4.94 -14.95 -12.89
N LEU A 210 4.07 -15.15 -11.89
CA LEU A 210 3.74 -14.16 -10.86
C LEU A 210 4.17 -14.66 -9.49
N LEU A 211 5.02 -13.87 -8.82
CA LEU A 211 5.31 -13.99 -7.40
C LEU A 211 4.63 -12.82 -6.67
N ILE A 212 3.52 -13.09 -5.99
CA ILE A 212 2.73 -12.06 -5.27
C ILE A 212 3.16 -12.07 -3.81
N ALA A 213 3.90 -11.04 -3.39
CA ALA A 213 4.33 -10.87 -2.02
C ALA A 213 3.31 -10.09 -1.19
N ILE A 214 2.91 -10.62 -0.04
CA ILE A 214 2.17 -9.92 1.01
C ILE A 214 3.16 -9.69 2.16
N THR A 215 3.60 -8.44 2.34
CA THR A 215 4.46 -8.06 3.45
C THR A 215 3.60 -7.72 4.66
N TYR A 216 3.96 -8.28 5.80
CA TYR A 216 3.22 -8.16 7.06
C TYR A 216 4.18 -7.75 8.19
N TYR A 217 3.71 -6.87 9.07
CA TYR A 217 4.41 -6.44 10.27
C TYR A 217 3.63 -6.75 11.56
N ASN A 218 2.47 -6.14 11.77
CA ASN A 218 1.64 -6.31 12.97
C ASN A 218 0.14 -6.12 12.71
N GLU A 219 -0.28 -6.26 11.45
CA GLU A 219 -1.67 -6.05 11.05
C GLU A 219 -2.60 -7.09 11.70
N ASP A 220 -3.82 -6.71 12.02
CA ASP A 220 -4.79 -7.64 12.61
C ASP A 220 -5.28 -8.70 11.60
N LYS A 221 -5.96 -9.73 12.12
CA LYS A 221 -6.52 -10.81 11.29
C LYS A 221 -7.57 -10.35 10.27
N VAL A 222 -8.26 -9.22 10.47
CA VAL A 222 -9.19 -8.63 9.49
C VAL A 222 -8.41 -8.01 8.33
N LEU A 223 -7.32 -7.31 8.61
CA LEU A 223 -6.40 -6.72 7.62
C LEU A 223 -5.70 -7.81 6.80
N LEU A 224 -5.16 -8.87 7.41
CA LEU A 224 -4.61 -10.00 6.65
C LEU A 224 -5.69 -10.69 5.82
N ALA A 225 -6.81 -11.08 6.43
CA ALA A 225 -7.90 -11.77 5.73
C ALA A 225 -8.41 -10.95 4.53
N ARG A 226 -8.46 -9.62 4.67
CA ARG A 226 -8.78 -8.71 3.56
C ARG A 226 -7.78 -8.83 2.41
N THR A 227 -6.48 -8.73 2.67
CA THR A 227 -5.45 -8.80 1.62
C THR A 227 -5.41 -10.18 0.97
N LEU A 228 -5.37 -11.25 1.76
CA LEU A 228 -5.27 -12.62 1.28
C LEU A 228 -6.53 -13.02 0.48
N HIS A 229 -7.74 -12.77 1.01
CA HIS A 229 -8.98 -13.15 0.33
C HIS A 229 -9.13 -12.48 -1.05
N HIS A 230 -8.90 -11.17 -1.14
CA HIS A 230 -9.03 -10.45 -2.41
C HIS A 230 -7.88 -10.76 -3.38
N THR A 231 -6.71 -11.17 -2.87
CA THR A 231 -5.63 -11.75 -3.68
C THR A 231 -6.07 -13.07 -4.30
N MET A 232 -6.67 -13.99 -3.53
CA MET A 232 -7.22 -15.25 -4.05
C MET A 232 -8.35 -15.03 -5.07
N GLN A 233 -9.23 -14.03 -4.84
CA GLN A 233 -10.25 -13.63 -5.82
C GLN A 233 -9.62 -13.13 -7.14
N ASN A 234 -8.54 -12.34 -7.07
CA ASN A 234 -7.82 -11.90 -8.26
C ASN A 234 -7.16 -13.08 -9.01
N ILE A 235 -6.62 -14.07 -8.29
CA ILE A 235 -6.07 -15.29 -8.90
C ILE A 235 -7.18 -16.09 -9.58
N ARG A 236 -8.36 -16.23 -8.96
CA ARG A 236 -9.55 -16.81 -9.59
C ARG A 236 -9.93 -16.09 -10.89
N ASP A 237 -9.92 -14.75 -10.90
CA ASP A 237 -10.23 -13.96 -12.09
C ASP A 237 -9.23 -14.23 -13.24
N ILE A 238 -7.94 -14.46 -12.93
CA ILE A 238 -6.90 -14.86 -13.90
C ILE A 238 -7.15 -16.29 -14.41
N VAL A 239 -7.38 -17.24 -13.50
CA VAL A 239 -7.57 -18.67 -13.84
C VAL A 239 -8.83 -18.89 -14.70
N ASN A 240 -9.89 -18.10 -14.45
CA ASN A 240 -11.16 -18.16 -15.19
C ASN A 240 -11.14 -17.43 -16.55
N LEU A 241 -9.99 -16.92 -17.02
CA LEU A 241 -9.87 -16.31 -18.35
C LEU A 241 -10.11 -17.31 -19.48
N LYS A 242 -11.35 -17.33 -20.01
CA LYS A 242 -11.77 -18.19 -21.12
C LYS A 242 -10.98 -17.98 -22.43
N LYS A 243 -10.40 -16.79 -22.62
CA LYS A 243 -9.64 -16.41 -23.82
C LYS A 243 -8.27 -15.88 -23.38
N SER A 244 -7.31 -16.76 -23.16
CA SER A 244 -5.90 -16.39 -23.03
C SER A 244 -5.01 -17.40 -23.73
N THR A 245 -4.08 -16.91 -24.54
CA THR A 245 -3.07 -17.73 -25.23
C THR A 245 -1.88 -18.12 -24.34
N PHE A 246 -1.78 -17.50 -23.15
CA PHE A 246 -0.65 -17.65 -22.23
C PHE A 246 -0.99 -18.49 -21.00
N TRP A 247 -2.06 -18.14 -20.26
CA TRP A 247 -2.24 -18.64 -18.89
C TRP A 247 -2.32 -20.16 -18.80
N ASN A 248 -3.13 -20.81 -19.64
CA ASN A 248 -3.28 -22.27 -19.67
C ASN A 248 -2.27 -23.00 -20.60
N LYS A 249 -1.29 -22.29 -21.19
CA LYS A 249 -0.28 -22.90 -22.06
C LYS A 249 0.78 -23.62 -21.23
N GLY A 250 0.91 -24.94 -21.43
CA GLY A 250 1.92 -25.77 -20.75
C GLY A 250 1.57 -26.16 -19.31
N GLY A 251 0.31 -25.97 -18.88
CA GLY A 251 -0.18 -26.34 -17.55
C GLY A 251 -1.30 -25.40 -17.07
N PRO A 252 -2.01 -25.75 -15.98
CA PRO A 252 -3.04 -24.90 -15.38
C PRO A 252 -2.50 -23.52 -14.98
N ALA A 253 -3.27 -22.46 -15.25
CA ALA A 253 -2.89 -21.08 -14.93
C ALA A 253 -2.42 -20.86 -13.48
N TRP A 254 -3.05 -21.53 -12.51
CA TRP A 254 -2.73 -21.39 -11.09
C TRP A 254 -1.32 -21.86 -10.72
N GLN A 255 -0.75 -22.84 -11.46
CA GLN A 255 0.59 -23.35 -11.20
C GLN A 255 1.69 -22.32 -11.52
N LYS A 256 1.36 -21.28 -12.28
CA LYS A 256 2.26 -20.17 -12.63
C LYS A 256 2.26 -19.03 -11.61
N ILE A 257 1.44 -19.13 -10.57
CA ILE A 257 1.23 -18.08 -9.58
C ILE A 257 1.61 -18.61 -8.20
N VAL A 258 2.46 -17.89 -7.50
CA VAL A 258 2.90 -18.17 -6.13
C VAL A 258 2.60 -16.96 -5.27
N VAL A 259 1.92 -17.16 -4.14
CA VAL A 259 1.71 -16.14 -3.11
C VAL A 259 2.73 -16.34 -2.01
N CYS A 260 3.50 -15.31 -1.68
CA CYS A 260 4.49 -15.33 -0.62
C CYS A 260 4.08 -14.36 0.50
N LEU A 261 3.78 -14.87 1.70
CA LEU A 261 3.53 -14.05 2.88
C LEU A 261 4.82 -13.93 3.68
N VAL A 262 5.27 -12.71 4.00
CA VAL A 262 6.52 -12.49 4.76
C VAL A 262 6.22 -11.66 6.01
N PHE A 263 6.28 -12.32 7.17
CA PHE A 263 5.94 -11.74 8.48
C PHE A 263 7.20 -11.29 9.23
N ASP A 264 7.16 -10.05 9.73
CA ASP A 264 8.32 -9.36 10.29
C ASP A 264 8.54 -9.54 11.80
N GLY A 265 8.80 -10.80 12.19
CA GLY A 265 9.10 -11.19 13.56
C GLY A 265 7.92 -11.89 14.24
N ILE A 266 8.19 -13.04 14.87
CA ILE A 266 7.17 -13.87 15.52
C ILE A 266 6.51 -13.16 16.72
N ASP A 267 7.27 -12.34 17.44
CA ASP A 267 6.79 -11.53 18.57
C ASP A 267 5.83 -10.41 18.11
N LYS A 268 5.96 -9.94 16.86
CA LYS A 268 5.13 -8.86 16.29
C LYS A 268 3.93 -9.35 15.48
N ALA A 269 3.89 -10.64 15.15
CA ALA A 269 2.70 -11.27 14.60
C ALA A 269 1.57 -11.35 15.64
N ASP A 270 0.41 -10.80 15.28
CA ASP A 270 -0.85 -11.05 15.97
C ASP A 270 -1.12 -12.56 15.97
N LYS A 271 -1.29 -13.15 17.14
CA LYS A 271 -1.48 -14.60 17.28
C LYS A 271 -2.81 -15.05 16.66
N ASN A 272 -3.83 -14.19 16.61
CA ASN A 272 -5.09 -14.47 15.91
C ASN A 272 -4.90 -14.52 14.38
N THR A 273 -3.89 -13.82 13.85
CA THR A 273 -3.52 -13.87 12.43
C THR A 273 -2.82 -15.19 12.10
N LEU A 274 -2.01 -15.74 13.02
CA LEU A 274 -1.46 -17.11 12.88
C LEU A 274 -2.58 -18.16 12.92
N ASP A 275 -3.60 -18.00 13.77
CA ASP A 275 -4.77 -18.89 13.79
C ASP A 275 -5.55 -18.86 12.45
N VAL A 276 -5.63 -17.71 11.77
CA VAL A 276 -6.18 -17.59 10.41
C VAL A 276 -5.32 -18.32 9.37
N LEU A 277 -3.99 -18.21 9.45
CA LEU A 277 -3.07 -18.96 8.55
C LEU A 277 -3.15 -20.47 8.76
N ALA A 278 -3.32 -20.93 10.01
CA ALA A 278 -3.60 -22.33 10.32
C ALA A 278 -4.95 -22.78 9.74
N THR A 279 -5.99 -21.95 9.85
CA THR A 279 -7.32 -22.23 9.30
C THR A 279 -7.30 -22.48 7.78
N VAL A 280 -6.37 -21.88 7.03
CA VAL A 280 -6.18 -22.13 5.59
C VAL A 280 -5.10 -23.18 5.26
N GLY A 281 -4.47 -23.79 6.26
CA GLY A 281 -3.51 -24.90 6.12
C GLY A 281 -2.06 -24.51 5.86
N VAL A 282 -1.73 -23.23 5.94
CA VAL A 282 -0.41 -22.66 5.60
C VAL A 282 0.50 -22.52 6.83
N TYR A 283 -0.04 -22.80 8.02
CA TYR A 283 0.68 -22.80 9.30
C TYR A 283 0.11 -23.91 10.21
N GLN A 284 0.86 -24.36 11.21
CA GLN A 284 0.42 -25.33 12.21
C GLN A 284 1.19 -25.12 13.53
N ASP A 285 0.49 -25.16 14.67
CA ASP A 285 1.12 -25.01 15.98
C ASP A 285 1.95 -26.25 16.39
N GLY A 286 3.08 -26.01 17.06
CA GLY A 286 3.99 -27.04 17.59
C GLY A 286 5.03 -27.59 16.61
N VAL A 287 5.15 -27.01 15.40
CA VAL A 287 6.14 -27.45 14.39
C VAL A 287 7.39 -26.57 14.32
N ILE A 288 7.33 -25.32 14.79
CA ILE A 288 8.46 -24.39 14.73
C ILE A 288 9.61 -24.82 15.66
N LYS A 289 10.84 -24.62 15.19
CA LYS A 289 12.08 -25.01 15.88
C LYS A 289 12.98 -23.79 16.06
N LYS A 290 13.33 -23.46 17.29
CA LYS A 290 14.19 -22.33 17.67
C LYS A 290 15.55 -22.35 16.98
N ASP A 291 16.15 -23.53 16.91
CA ASP A 291 17.44 -23.78 16.30
C ASP A 291 17.48 -25.21 15.74
N VAL A 292 18.41 -25.43 14.81
CA VAL A 292 18.77 -26.76 14.30
C VAL A 292 20.24 -26.97 14.60
N ASP A 293 20.55 -27.95 15.44
CA ASP A 293 21.92 -28.25 15.89
C ASP A 293 22.65 -27.02 16.47
N GLY A 294 21.96 -26.23 17.30
CA GLY A 294 22.50 -25.01 17.91
C GLY A 294 22.62 -23.81 16.97
N LYS A 295 22.31 -23.95 15.68
CA LYS A 295 22.19 -22.81 14.75
C LYS A 295 20.79 -22.21 14.84
N GLU A 296 20.70 -20.99 15.34
CA GLU A 296 19.45 -20.23 15.46
C GLU A 296 18.69 -20.18 14.12
N THR A 297 17.39 -20.49 14.17
CA THR A 297 16.49 -20.33 13.03
C THR A 297 16.24 -18.83 12.84
N VAL A 298 16.59 -18.31 11.67
CA VAL A 298 16.39 -16.91 11.27
C VAL A 298 14.98 -16.70 10.72
N ALA A 299 14.44 -17.71 10.02
CA ALA A 299 13.06 -17.73 9.55
C ALA A 299 12.50 -19.16 9.45
N HIS A 300 11.19 -19.25 9.69
CA HIS A 300 10.37 -20.45 9.49
C HIS A 300 9.65 -20.33 8.15
N ILE A 301 9.92 -21.26 7.23
CA ILE A 301 9.30 -21.27 5.90
C ILE A 301 8.29 -22.42 5.86
N PHE A 302 7.04 -22.09 5.54
CA PHE A 302 5.95 -23.04 5.35
C PHE A 302 5.51 -23.03 3.88
N GLU A 303 5.21 -24.19 3.30
CA GLU A 303 4.67 -24.30 1.94
C GLU A 303 3.45 -25.22 1.92
N TYR A 304 2.33 -24.71 1.39
CA TYR A 304 1.08 -25.45 1.21
C TYR A 304 0.26 -24.87 0.05
N THR A 305 -0.51 -25.70 -0.64
CA THR A 305 -1.39 -25.24 -1.73
C THR A 305 -2.84 -25.33 -1.27
N SER A 306 -3.48 -24.18 -1.06
CA SER A 306 -4.81 -24.09 -0.44
C SER A 306 -5.89 -23.59 -1.40
N GLN A 307 -7.13 -24.07 -1.19
CA GLN A 307 -8.35 -23.49 -1.76
C GLN A 307 -9.21 -22.77 -0.70
N LEU A 308 -8.80 -22.80 0.57
CA LEU A 308 -9.50 -22.17 1.68
C LEU A 308 -9.17 -20.70 1.79
N SER A 309 -10.14 -19.90 2.23
CA SER A 309 -9.94 -18.48 2.46
C SER A 309 -10.84 -17.94 3.55
N VAL A 310 -10.31 -17.09 4.43
CA VAL A 310 -11.09 -16.38 5.46
C VAL A 310 -11.39 -14.97 4.95
N THR A 311 -12.66 -14.57 4.97
CA THR A 311 -13.09 -13.20 4.58
C THR A 311 -12.78 -12.18 5.68
N PRO A 312 -12.74 -10.85 5.39
CA PRO A 312 -12.63 -9.82 6.42
C PRO A 312 -13.64 -9.96 7.57
N ASN A 313 -14.85 -10.43 7.25
CA ASN A 313 -15.94 -10.63 8.21
C ASN A 313 -15.80 -11.92 9.02
N GLN A 314 -14.62 -12.56 9.02
CA GLN A 314 -14.32 -13.80 9.73
C GLN A 314 -15.26 -14.97 9.35
N GLN A 315 -15.51 -15.12 8.05
CA GLN A 315 -16.22 -16.28 7.49
C GLN A 315 -15.27 -17.14 6.66
N LEU A 316 -15.27 -18.44 6.87
CA LEU A 316 -14.49 -19.41 6.10
C LEU A 316 -15.20 -19.75 4.78
N ILE A 317 -14.52 -19.50 3.67
CA ILE A 317 -14.94 -19.89 2.32
C ILE A 317 -14.27 -21.23 1.96
N ARG A 318 -15.10 -22.19 1.56
CA ARG A 318 -14.73 -23.51 1.05
C ARG A 318 -15.17 -23.63 -0.42
N PRO A 319 -14.44 -24.32 -1.30
CA PRO A 319 -14.91 -24.56 -2.65
C PRO A 319 -16.10 -25.54 -2.64
N THR A 320 -17.04 -25.37 -3.56
CA THR A 320 -18.12 -26.33 -3.83
C THR A 320 -17.69 -27.33 -4.91
N ASN A 321 -18.47 -28.40 -5.14
CA ASN A 321 -18.12 -29.38 -6.18
C ASN A 321 -18.07 -28.76 -7.59
N GLU A 322 -19.04 -27.91 -7.93
CA GLU A 322 -19.04 -27.14 -9.18
C GLU A 322 -19.45 -25.68 -8.93
N GLY A 323 -18.66 -24.74 -9.45
CA GLY A 323 -18.95 -23.31 -9.33
C GLY A 323 -17.80 -22.43 -9.81
N SER A 324 -18.06 -21.54 -10.77
CA SER A 324 -17.08 -20.56 -11.26
C SER A 324 -16.64 -19.54 -10.21
N GLN A 325 -17.38 -19.44 -9.10
CA GLN A 325 -17.05 -18.60 -7.94
C GLN A 325 -16.02 -19.24 -7.00
N ASN A 326 -15.75 -20.55 -7.13
CA ASN A 326 -14.75 -21.25 -6.33
C ASN A 326 -13.37 -20.59 -6.45
N LEU A 327 -12.63 -20.56 -5.35
CA LEU A 327 -11.24 -20.16 -5.38
C LEU A 327 -10.40 -21.32 -5.95
N PRO A 328 -9.53 -21.06 -6.95
CA PRO A 328 -8.61 -22.07 -7.46
C PRO A 328 -7.57 -22.42 -6.39
N PRO A 329 -6.81 -23.53 -6.58
CA PRO A 329 -5.61 -23.77 -5.80
C PRO A 329 -4.65 -22.58 -5.84
N VAL A 330 -4.14 -22.16 -4.69
CA VAL A 330 -3.13 -21.11 -4.58
C VAL A 330 -1.91 -21.69 -3.88
N GLN A 331 -0.78 -21.70 -4.58
CA GLN A 331 0.51 -22.11 -4.02
C GLN A 331 0.98 -21.02 -3.06
N MET A 332 1.05 -21.32 -1.76
CA MET A 332 1.45 -20.36 -0.73
C MET A 332 2.80 -20.74 -0.12
N ILE A 333 3.67 -19.73 0.00
CA ILE A 333 4.90 -19.76 0.79
C ILE A 333 4.69 -18.77 1.94
N PHE A 334 4.78 -19.21 3.18
CA PHE A 334 4.71 -18.34 4.36
C PHE A 334 6.06 -18.32 5.06
N CYS A 335 6.64 -17.14 5.20
CA CYS A 335 7.94 -16.90 5.82
C CYS A 335 7.75 -16.09 7.10
N LEU A 336 7.77 -16.75 8.24
CA LEU A 336 7.71 -16.15 9.57
C LEU A 336 9.13 -15.95 10.09
N LYS A 337 9.63 -14.70 10.12
CA LYS A 337 10.97 -14.43 10.65
C LYS A 337 10.99 -14.59 12.17
N GLN A 338 12.08 -15.11 12.71
CA GLN A 338 12.25 -15.28 14.16
C GLN A 338 12.35 -13.93 14.89
N LYS A 339 12.97 -12.92 14.25
CA LYS A 339 13.16 -11.58 14.81
C LYS A 339 12.58 -10.52 13.88
N ASN A 340 12.09 -9.43 14.46
CA ASN A 340 11.74 -8.22 13.70
C ASN A 340 13.02 -7.61 13.13
N THR A 341 13.16 -7.64 11.81
CA THR A 341 14.33 -7.13 11.08
C THR A 341 13.97 -6.07 10.03
N LYS A 342 12.72 -5.56 10.09
CA LYS A 342 12.14 -4.52 9.23
C LYS A 342 11.82 -4.96 7.80
N LYS A 343 10.89 -4.22 7.17
CA LYS A 343 10.37 -4.42 5.80
C LYS A 343 11.44 -4.70 4.73
N ILE A 344 12.55 -3.95 4.73
CA ILE A 344 13.64 -4.14 3.75
C ILE A 344 14.24 -5.55 3.83
N ASN A 345 14.31 -6.14 5.03
CA ASN A 345 14.77 -7.52 5.20
C ASN A 345 13.74 -8.55 4.75
N SER A 346 12.44 -8.27 4.96
CA SER A 346 11.35 -9.09 4.40
C SER A 346 11.41 -9.10 2.86
N HIS A 347 11.73 -7.96 2.23
CA HIS A 347 12.00 -7.90 0.80
C HIS A 347 13.32 -8.61 0.40
N ARG A 348 14.31 -8.74 1.29
CA ARG A 348 15.52 -9.54 1.01
C ARG A 348 15.22 -11.04 0.97
N TRP A 349 14.38 -11.54 1.88
CA TRP A 349 13.78 -12.88 1.77
C TRP A 349 13.03 -13.05 0.44
N LEU A 350 12.18 -12.09 0.08
CA LEU A 350 11.42 -12.16 -1.16
C LEU A 350 12.33 -12.25 -2.40
N PHE A 351 13.27 -11.33 -2.58
CA PHE A 351 14.00 -11.21 -3.86
C PHE A 351 15.28 -12.06 -3.92
N ASN A 352 16.09 -12.09 -2.85
CA ASN A 352 17.40 -12.76 -2.87
C ASN A 352 17.33 -14.24 -2.51
N ALA A 353 16.35 -14.66 -1.70
CA ALA A 353 16.05 -16.06 -1.42
C ALA A 353 15.01 -16.60 -2.43
N PHE A 354 13.73 -16.29 -2.21
CA PHE A 354 12.64 -17.00 -2.91
C PHE A 354 12.58 -16.67 -4.41
N GLY A 355 12.62 -15.39 -4.77
CA GLY A 355 12.66 -14.93 -6.15
C GLY A 355 13.88 -15.46 -6.91
N ARG A 356 15.03 -15.66 -6.24
CA ARG A 356 16.23 -16.24 -6.87
C ARG A 356 16.08 -17.73 -7.19
N ILE A 357 15.31 -18.48 -6.40
CA ILE A 357 15.03 -19.91 -6.61
C ILE A 357 13.90 -20.11 -7.63
N LEU A 358 12.84 -19.30 -7.55
CA LEU A 358 11.66 -19.38 -8.42
C LEU A 358 11.88 -18.69 -9.79
N ASN A 359 12.78 -17.72 -9.86
CA ASN A 359 13.07 -16.87 -11.02
C ASN A 359 11.80 -16.35 -11.74
N PRO A 360 10.91 -15.63 -11.02
CA PRO A 360 9.65 -15.16 -11.59
C PRO A 360 9.86 -14.13 -12.69
N GLU A 361 8.91 -13.97 -13.61
CA GLU A 361 8.95 -12.86 -14.57
C GLU A 361 8.56 -11.53 -13.88
N VAL A 362 7.48 -11.54 -13.10
CA VAL A 362 6.98 -10.36 -12.37
C VAL A 362 6.76 -10.68 -10.89
N CYS A 363 7.30 -9.84 -10.01
CA CYS A 363 6.98 -9.82 -8.60
C CYS A 363 5.98 -8.70 -8.31
N ILE A 364 4.84 -9.00 -7.69
CA ILE A 364 3.88 -8.02 -7.17
C ILE A 364 4.14 -7.83 -5.67
N LEU A 365 4.14 -6.59 -5.19
CA LEU A 365 4.20 -6.24 -3.77
C LEU A 365 2.84 -5.72 -3.30
N LEU A 366 2.37 -6.30 -2.19
CA LEU A 366 1.22 -5.88 -1.41
C LEU A 366 1.67 -5.69 0.05
N ASP A 367 1.20 -4.63 0.70
CA ASP A 367 1.23 -4.54 2.16
C ASP A 367 -0.06 -5.11 2.73
N ALA A 368 0.02 -5.85 3.84
CA ALA A 368 -1.15 -6.33 4.56
C ALA A 368 -2.09 -5.16 4.95
N GLY A 369 -3.40 -5.41 4.95
CA GLY A 369 -4.44 -4.37 5.01
C GLY A 369 -4.90 -3.85 3.65
N THR A 370 -4.04 -3.91 2.61
CA THR A 370 -4.40 -3.50 1.24
C THR A 370 -5.40 -4.47 0.61
N LYS A 371 -6.45 -3.93 -0.02
CA LYS A 371 -7.46 -4.70 -0.76
C LYS A 371 -7.30 -4.49 -2.26
N PRO A 372 -6.70 -5.43 -3.03
CA PRO A 372 -6.73 -5.35 -4.49
C PRO A 372 -8.18 -5.47 -5.00
N SER A 373 -8.61 -4.55 -5.86
CA SER A 373 -9.92 -4.64 -6.53
C SER A 373 -9.98 -5.83 -7.51
N PRO A 374 -11.17 -6.25 -7.98
CA PRO A 374 -11.29 -7.36 -8.95
C PRO A 374 -10.46 -7.11 -10.21
N ARG A 375 -9.81 -8.16 -10.74
CA ARG A 375 -8.88 -8.11 -11.89
C ARG A 375 -7.67 -7.16 -11.77
N SER A 376 -7.42 -6.48 -10.64
CA SER A 376 -6.30 -5.57 -10.48
C SER A 376 -4.92 -6.22 -10.65
N LEU A 377 -4.74 -7.45 -10.20
CA LEU A 377 -3.45 -8.18 -10.37
C LEU A 377 -3.23 -8.59 -11.83
N LEU A 378 -4.32 -8.96 -12.53
CA LEU A 378 -4.28 -9.22 -13.97
C LEU A 378 -3.89 -7.96 -14.73
N ALA A 379 -4.50 -6.81 -14.43
CA ALA A 379 -4.20 -5.53 -15.09
C ALA A 379 -2.74 -5.09 -14.88
N LEU A 380 -2.14 -5.35 -13.71
CA LEU A 380 -0.70 -5.15 -13.51
C LEU A 380 0.11 -6.06 -14.45
N TRP A 381 -0.17 -7.37 -14.45
CA TRP A 381 0.55 -8.34 -15.29
C TRP A 381 0.41 -8.05 -16.79
N GLU A 382 -0.79 -7.69 -17.26
CA GLU A 382 -1.06 -7.31 -18.66
C GLU A 382 -0.14 -6.15 -19.12
N GLY A 383 0.20 -5.21 -18.23
CA GLY A 383 1.18 -4.16 -18.50
C GLY A 383 2.59 -4.70 -18.78
N PHE A 384 3.06 -5.67 -17.99
CA PHE A 384 4.37 -6.33 -18.22
C PHE A 384 4.34 -7.30 -19.40
N TYR A 385 3.20 -7.95 -19.66
CA TYR A 385 3.06 -8.87 -20.79
C TYR A 385 3.14 -8.12 -22.13
N ASN A 386 2.49 -6.96 -22.22
CA ASN A 386 2.46 -6.15 -23.44
C ASN A 386 3.71 -5.26 -23.62
N ASP A 387 4.44 -4.88 -22.55
CA ASP A 387 5.67 -4.08 -22.65
C ASP A 387 6.89 -4.77 -22.02
N LYS A 388 7.73 -5.36 -22.89
CA LYS A 388 8.96 -6.07 -22.50
C LYS A 388 10.02 -5.20 -21.81
N ASP A 389 9.98 -3.88 -22.00
CA ASP A 389 10.93 -2.90 -21.45
C ASP A 389 10.34 -2.19 -20.21
N LEU A 390 9.12 -2.55 -19.79
CA LEU A 390 8.55 -2.16 -18.50
C LEU A 390 9.29 -2.90 -17.37
N GLY A 391 9.91 -2.13 -16.49
CA GLY A 391 10.70 -2.63 -15.37
C GLY A 391 9.97 -2.61 -14.03
N GLY A 392 9.00 -1.72 -13.87
CA GLY A 392 8.13 -1.64 -12.69
C GLY A 392 6.85 -0.86 -12.98
N ALA A 393 5.79 -1.13 -12.24
CA ALA A 393 4.52 -0.44 -12.35
C ALA A 393 3.77 -0.38 -11.02
N CYS A 394 2.77 0.50 -10.91
CA CYS A 394 1.85 0.54 -9.78
C CYS A 394 0.42 0.82 -10.25
N GLY A 395 -0.55 0.37 -9.45
CA GLY A 395 -1.96 0.69 -9.65
C GLY A 395 -2.36 1.99 -8.95
N GLU A 396 -3.63 2.34 -9.07
CA GLU A 396 -4.30 3.35 -8.25
C GLU A 396 -4.40 2.85 -6.80
N ILE A 397 -3.75 3.55 -5.86
CA ILE A 397 -4.05 3.38 -4.42
C ILE A 397 -5.04 4.45 -4.01
N HIS A 398 -6.19 4.06 -3.47
CA HIS A 398 -7.19 4.99 -2.95
C HIS A 398 -7.63 4.66 -1.52
N ALA A 399 -8.08 5.67 -0.79
CA ALA A 399 -8.52 5.51 0.58
C ALA A 399 -9.81 4.67 0.66
N MET A 400 -9.92 3.84 1.70
CA MET A 400 -11.17 3.17 2.07
C MET A 400 -12.12 4.17 2.73
N LEU A 401 -13.19 4.53 2.03
CA LEU A 401 -14.16 5.56 2.50
C LEU A 401 -15.25 4.99 3.44
N GLY A 402 -15.26 3.67 3.66
CA GLY A 402 -16.30 2.97 4.41
C GLY A 402 -17.63 2.86 3.66
N LYS A 403 -18.58 2.11 4.22
CA LYS A 403 -19.91 1.92 3.63
C LYS A 403 -20.61 3.28 3.47
N GLY A 404 -21.05 3.58 2.24
CA GLY A 404 -21.70 4.86 1.91
C GLY A 404 -20.81 6.10 2.07
N GLY A 405 -19.48 5.95 2.11
CA GLY A 405 -18.56 7.08 2.29
C GLY A 405 -18.49 7.62 3.72
N LYS A 406 -18.99 6.90 4.74
CA LYS A 406 -19.07 7.38 6.14
C LYS A 406 -17.76 7.94 6.71
N LYS A 407 -16.58 7.47 6.27
CA LYS A 407 -15.31 8.02 6.76
C LYS A 407 -15.01 9.44 6.25
N LEU A 408 -15.66 9.90 5.18
CA LEU A 408 -15.51 11.28 4.66
C LEU A 408 -15.99 12.36 5.63
N PHE A 409 -16.83 12.02 6.62
CA PHE A 409 -17.19 12.95 7.70
C PHE A 409 -15.99 13.33 8.59
N ASN A 410 -14.90 12.54 8.58
CA ASN A 410 -13.62 12.93 9.18
C ASN A 410 -12.83 13.77 8.15
N PRO A 411 -12.55 15.07 8.42
CA PRO A 411 -11.80 15.92 7.52
C PRO A 411 -10.42 15.37 7.14
N LEU A 412 -9.73 14.67 8.06
CA LEU A 412 -8.41 14.10 7.78
C LEU A 412 -8.49 13.01 6.71
N VAL A 413 -9.54 12.17 6.73
CA VAL A 413 -9.77 11.15 5.69
C VAL A 413 -10.16 11.81 4.38
N ALA A 414 -11.05 12.82 4.42
CA ALA A 414 -11.49 13.53 3.23
C ALA A 414 -10.34 14.20 2.47
N VAL A 415 -9.44 14.90 3.18
CA VAL A 415 -8.25 15.58 2.62
C VAL A 415 -7.26 14.56 2.04
N GLN A 416 -6.97 13.47 2.75
CA GLN A 416 -6.08 12.41 2.27
C GLN A 416 -6.64 11.74 1.00
N ASN A 417 -7.94 11.49 0.94
CA ASN A 417 -8.57 10.93 -0.25
C ASN A 417 -8.43 11.86 -1.48
N PHE A 418 -8.57 13.19 -1.30
CA PHE A 418 -8.31 14.14 -2.39
C PHE A 418 -6.89 14.05 -2.92
N GLU A 419 -5.90 14.05 -2.02
CA GLU A 419 -4.48 13.98 -2.38
C GLU A 419 -4.13 12.69 -3.13
N TYR A 420 -4.60 11.53 -2.63
CA TYR A 420 -4.44 10.25 -3.32
C TYR A 420 -5.06 10.28 -4.72
N LYS A 421 -6.28 10.82 -4.87
CA LYS A 421 -6.96 10.91 -6.17
C LYS A 421 -6.21 11.82 -7.14
N ILE A 422 -5.87 13.05 -6.74
CA ILE A 422 -5.14 13.98 -7.62
C ILE A 422 -3.73 13.47 -7.97
N SER A 423 -3.02 12.83 -7.03
CA SER A 423 -1.74 12.16 -7.30
C SER A 423 -1.89 11.08 -8.38
N ASN A 424 -2.93 10.25 -8.30
CA ASN A 424 -3.19 9.20 -9.28
C ASN A 424 -3.80 9.70 -10.61
N ILE A 425 -4.44 10.88 -10.63
CA ILE A 425 -5.08 11.47 -11.81
C ILE A 425 -4.12 12.38 -12.58
N LEU A 426 -3.22 13.10 -11.92
CA LEU A 426 -2.29 14.03 -12.57
C LEU A 426 -0.83 13.58 -12.47
N ASP A 427 -0.32 13.35 -11.26
CA ASP A 427 1.12 13.16 -11.04
C ASP A 427 1.61 11.81 -11.58
N LYS A 428 0.91 10.72 -11.27
CA LYS A 428 1.26 9.39 -11.77
C LYS A 428 1.14 9.29 -13.30
N PRO A 429 0.08 9.81 -13.95
CA PRO A 429 0.01 9.98 -15.40
C PRO A 429 1.15 10.82 -16.02
N LEU A 430 1.51 11.96 -15.42
CA LEU A 430 2.65 12.78 -15.85
C LEU A 430 3.96 11.96 -15.82
N GLU A 431 4.29 11.40 -14.66
CA GLU A 431 5.54 10.66 -14.48
C GLU A 431 5.61 9.40 -15.37
N SER A 432 4.49 8.71 -15.53
CA SER A 432 4.32 7.54 -16.42
C SER A 432 4.52 7.89 -17.90
N SER A 433 4.11 9.09 -18.31
CA SER A 433 4.32 9.60 -19.66
C SER A 433 5.80 9.77 -20.00
N PHE A 434 6.57 10.30 -19.05
CA PHE A 434 8.02 10.41 -19.18
C PHE A 434 8.72 9.04 -19.02
N GLY A 435 8.13 8.13 -18.24
CA GLY A 435 8.63 6.77 -18.00
C GLY A 435 9.46 6.61 -16.74
N TYR A 436 9.41 7.59 -15.83
CA TYR A 436 10.02 7.53 -14.51
C TYR A 436 9.01 7.95 -13.44
N VAL A 437 8.15 7.01 -13.05
CA VAL A 437 7.30 7.14 -11.86
C VAL A 437 8.18 7.26 -10.61
N SER A 438 8.10 8.37 -9.89
CA SER A 438 9.05 8.71 -8.81
C SER A 438 8.89 7.86 -7.54
N VAL A 439 7.74 7.20 -7.41
CA VAL A 439 7.43 6.19 -6.39
C VAL A 439 6.43 5.20 -6.95
N LEU A 440 6.77 3.92 -6.86
CA LEU A 440 5.85 2.79 -6.98
C LEU A 440 5.60 2.28 -5.55
N PRO A 441 4.43 2.53 -4.94
CA PRO A 441 4.24 2.29 -3.51
C PRO A 441 4.34 0.80 -3.17
N GLY A 442 5.08 0.45 -2.12
CA GLY A 442 5.19 -0.94 -1.63
C GLY A 442 3.84 -1.61 -1.33
N ALA A 443 2.82 -0.83 -0.97
CA ALA A 443 1.47 -1.32 -0.70
C ALA A 443 0.74 -1.88 -1.93
N PHE A 444 1.02 -1.37 -3.14
CA PHE A 444 0.50 -1.94 -4.38
C PHE A 444 1.35 -1.58 -5.60
N SER A 445 2.40 -2.36 -5.82
CA SER A 445 3.32 -2.20 -6.95
C SER A 445 3.72 -3.55 -7.54
N ALA A 446 4.38 -3.52 -8.69
CA ALA A 446 4.93 -4.69 -9.35
C ALA A 446 6.26 -4.35 -10.02
N TYR A 447 7.14 -5.34 -10.12
CA TYR A 447 8.48 -5.21 -10.65
C TYR A 447 8.82 -6.42 -11.51
N ARG A 448 9.43 -6.18 -12.67
CA ARG A 448 9.98 -7.27 -13.47
C ARG A 448 11.27 -7.76 -12.81
N PHE A 449 11.37 -9.04 -12.48
CA PHE A 449 12.46 -9.55 -11.63
C PHE A 449 13.85 -9.26 -12.23
N ARG A 450 14.05 -9.53 -13.52
CA ARG A 450 15.31 -9.19 -14.23
C ARG A 450 15.65 -7.69 -14.27
N ALA A 451 14.66 -6.81 -14.11
CA ALA A 451 14.85 -5.37 -14.09
C ALA A 451 15.38 -4.88 -12.73
N ILE A 452 14.85 -5.39 -11.61
CA ILE A 452 15.32 -5.04 -10.25
C ILE A 452 16.66 -5.70 -9.87
N MET A 453 16.96 -6.91 -10.34
CA MET A 453 18.17 -7.65 -9.95
C MET A 453 19.48 -6.91 -10.22
N GLY A 454 20.47 -7.08 -9.32
CA GLY A 454 21.74 -6.36 -9.33
C GLY A 454 21.63 -4.99 -8.67
N ARG A 455 22.30 -3.97 -9.23
CA ARG A 455 22.43 -2.63 -8.63
C ARG A 455 21.16 -2.02 -8.02
N PRO A 456 19.95 -2.10 -8.60
CA PRO A 456 18.75 -1.55 -7.97
C PRO A 456 18.45 -2.21 -6.62
N LEU A 457 18.49 -3.53 -6.53
CA LEU A 457 18.34 -4.25 -5.25
C LEU A 457 19.55 -4.08 -4.32
N GLU A 458 20.79 -4.03 -4.84
CA GLU A 458 21.97 -3.74 -4.00
C GLU A 458 21.84 -2.39 -3.28
N GLN A 459 21.41 -1.35 -4.01
CA GLN A 459 21.21 -0.02 -3.47
C GLN A 459 19.96 0.08 -2.58
N TYR A 460 18.97 -0.78 -2.78
CA TYR A 460 17.79 -0.93 -1.91
C TYR A 460 18.15 -1.56 -0.56
N PHE A 461 18.85 -2.71 -0.58
CA PHE A 461 19.24 -3.45 0.62
C PHE A 461 20.34 -2.77 1.45
N HIS A 462 20.94 -1.68 0.97
CA HIS A 462 21.75 -0.78 1.81
C HIS A 462 20.97 -0.20 3.01
N GLY A 463 19.63 -0.14 2.95
CA GLY A 463 18.77 0.22 4.08
C GLY A 463 18.55 -0.89 5.12
N ASP A 464 19.04 -2.10 4.88
CA ASP A 464 18.82 -3.25 5.77
C ASP A 464 19.80 -3.24 6.96
N HIS A 465 19.26 -3.17 8.18
CA HIS A 465 20.06 -3.15 9.41
C HIS A 465 20.86 -4.45 9.63
N THR A 466 20.39 -5.60 9.14
CA THR A 466 21.14 -6.86 9.26
C THR A 466 22.41 -6.85 8.40
N LEU A 467 22.42 -6.09 7.31
CA LEU A 467 23.61 -5.88 6.46
C LEU A 467 24.56 -4.81 6.99
N SER A 468 24.18 -3.98 7.97
CA SER A 468 25.05 -2.94 8.54
C SER A 468 26.42 -3.48 8.95
N LYS A 469 26.45 -4.61 9.66
CA LYS A 469 27.69 -5.24 10.15
C LYS A 469 28.59 -5.71 9.00
N MET A 470 28.01 -6.23 7.91
CA MET A 470 28.75 -6.69 6.73
C MET A 470 29.23 -5.53 5.85
N LEU A 471 28.42 -4.49 5.68
CA LEU A 471 28.69 -3.36 4.79
C LEU A 471 29.54 -2.25 5.44
N GLY A 472 29.67 -2.25 6.77
CA GLY A 472 30.41 -1.25 7.54
C GLY A 472 29.94 0.17 7.21
N LYS A 473 30.86 1.03 6.77
CA LYS A 473 30.57 2.43 6.37
C LYS A 473 29.58 2.58 5.20
N LYS A 474 29.25 1.50 4.47
CA LYS A 474 28.21 1.50 3.42
C LYS A 474 26.85 1.00 3.92
N GLY A 475 26.79 0.37 5.09
CA GLY A 475 25.55 -0.10 5.71
C GLY A 475 24.82 1.00 6.44
N ILE A 476 23.53 0.80 6.76
CA ILE A 476 22.68 1.86 7.30
C ILE A 476 23.25 2.47 8.58
N ASP A 477 23.84 1.69 9.48
CA ASP A 477 24.40 2.22 10.73
C ASP A 477 25.63 3.12 10.51
N GLY A 478 26.41 2.86 9.45
CA GLY A 478 27.56 3.70 9.04
C GLY A 478 27.20 4.88 8.14
N MET A 479 25.92 5.06 7.79
CA MET A 479 25.47 6.11 6.87
C MET A 479 25.01 7.38 7.59
N ASN A 480 25.34 8.54 6.99
CA ASN A 480 24.86 9.85 7.43
C ASN A 480 23.32 9.93 7.41
N ILE A 481 22.74 10.73 8.31
CA ILE A 481 21.29 10.88 8.53
C ILE A 481 20.49 11.25 7.26
N PHE A 482 21.11 11.95 6.31
CA PHE A 482 20.51 12.19 4.99
C PHE A 482 20.20 10.88 4.25
N LYS A 483 21.17 9.94 4.22
CA LYS A 483 20.96 8.62 3.62
C LYS A 483 20.02 7.76 4.46
N LYS A 484 20.05 7.86 5.80
CA LYS A 484 19.06 7.17 6.64
C LYS A 484 17.62 7.63 6.33
N ASN A 485 17.39 8.93 6.16
CA ASN A 485 16.09 9.47 5.72
C ASN A 485 15.73 9.03 4.29
N MET A 486 16.70 8.93 3.39
CA MET A 486 16.50 8.39 2.03
C MET A 486 15.85 6.98 2.07
N PHE A 487 16.25 6.12 3.01
CA PHE A 487 15.67 4.79 3.24
C PHE A 487 14.36 4.79 4.06
N LEU A 488 13.76 5.94 4.35
CA LEU A 488 12.34 6.06 4.76
C LEU A 488 11.38 6.11 3.55
N ALA A 489 11.94 6.24 2.34
CA ALA A 489 11.24 6.15 1.07
C ALA A 489 12.07 5.32 0.08
N GLU A 490 12.46 4.13 0.52
CA GLU A 490 13.29 3.17 -0.20
C GLU A 490 12.75 2.83 -1.59
N ASP A 491 11.41 2.79 -1.73
CA ASP A 491 10.70 2.61 -3.00
C ASP A 491 11.08 3.68 -4.04
N ARG A 492 11.31 4.93 -3.62
CA ARG A 492 11.73 6.03 -4.51
C ARG A 492 13.16 5.83 -5.03
N ILE A 493 14.05 5.31 -4.17
CA ILE A 493 15.41 4.96 -4.56
C ILE A 493 15.34 3.84 -5.61
N LEU A 494 14.57 2.78 -5.34
CA LEU A 494 14.41 1.64 -6.24
C LEU A 494 13.91 2.10 -7.61
N CYS A 495 12.91 2.98 -7.65
CA CYS A 495 12.40 3.57 -8.89
C CYS A 495 13.49 4.29 -9.69
N PHE A 496 14.29 5.13 -9.03
CA PHE A 496 15.40 5.84 -9.70
C PHE A 496 16.48 4.88 -10.20
N GLU A 497 16.94 3.95 -9.36
CA GLU A 497 17.99 2.99 -9.71
C GLU A 497 17.61 2.08 -10.87
N LEU A 498 16.33 1.74 -10.98
CA LEU A 498 15.78 0.90 -12.03
C LEU A 498 15.84 1.62 -13.39
N VAL A 499 15.37 2.87 -13.45
CA VAL A 499 15.43 3.68 -14.70
C VAL A 499 16.86 4.09 -15.06
N ALA A 500 17.71 4.35 -14.06
CA ALA A 500 19.12 4.69 -14.21
C ALA A 500 20.05 3.45 -14.26
N LYS A 501 19.51 2.26 -14.55
CA LYS A 501 20.27 1.00 -14.64
C LYS A 501 21.16 1.00 -15.88
N ALA A 502 22.46 0.85 -15.69
CA ALA A 502 23.44 1.00 -16.77
C ALA A 502 23.24 -0.03 -17.89
N GLY A 503 23.32 0.42 -19.15
CA GLY A 503 23.13 -0.42 -20.35
C GLY A 503 21.71 -0.98 -20.53
N GLN A 504 20.73 -0.55 -19.74
CA GLN A 504 19.36 -1.02 -19.78
C GLN A 504 18.38 0.14 -20.00
N LYS A 505 17.25 -0.12 -20.67
CA LYS A 505 16.24 0.89 -21.01
C LYS A 505 14.91 0.70 -20.27
N TRP A 506 15.01 0.20 -19.03
CA TRP A 506 13.83 -0.03 -18.19
C TRP A 506 13.13 1.29 -17.88
N HIS A 507 11.81 1.29 -18.03
CA HIS A 507 10.97 2.41 -17.65
C HIS A 507 9.87 1.96 -16.68
N LEU A 508 9.25 2.93 -16.02
CA LEU A 508 8.18 2.70 -15.05
C LEU A 508 6.87 3.27 -15.56
N SER A 509 5.76 2.61 -15.25
CA SER A 509 4.42 3.03 -15.69
C SER A 509 3.40 3.01 -14.57
N TYR A 510 2.45 3.93 -14.63
CA TYR A 510 1.21 3.87 -13.86
C TYR A 510 0.15 3.08 -14.66
N ILE A 511 -0.60 2.18 -14.01
CA ILE A 511 -1.62 1.35 -14.65
C ILE A 511 -3.00 1.65 -14.02
N LYS A 512 -3.77 2.53 -14.67
CA LYS A 512 -5.11 2.97 -14.23
C LYS A 512 -6.10 1.83 -13.93
N ALA A 513 -6.01 0.73 -14.68
CA ALA A 513 -6.92 -0.40 -14.54
C ALA A 513 -6.64 -1.25 -13.29
N ALA A 514 -5.42 -1.20 -12.77
CA ALA A 514 -5.07 -1.85 -11.51
C ALA A 514 -5.43 -0.92 -10.35
N LYS A 515 -6.25 -1.38 -9.40
CA LYS A 515 -6.66 -0.60 -8.23
C LYS A 515 -6.49 -1.37 -6.91
N GLY A 516 -6.09 -0.66 -5.86
CA GLY A 516 -6.00 -1.15 -4.49
C GLY A 516 -6.59 -0.14 -3.51
N GLU A 517 -7.40 -0.63 -2.57
CA GLU A 517 -7.96 0.17 -1.48
C GLU A 517 -7.07 0.01 -0.24
N THR A 518 -6.75 1.11 0.45
CA THR A 518 -6.00 1.11 1.72
C THR A 518 -6.71 1.97 2.76
N ASP A 519 -6.60 1.62 4.04
CA ASP A 519 -6.93 2.53 5.12
C ASP A 519 -5.92 3.70 5.20
N VAL A 520 -6.33 4.77 5.88
CA VAL A 520 -5.56 6.01 6.05
C VAL A 520 -5.74 6.50 7.49
N PRO A 521 -4.73 7.16 8.08
CA PRO A 521 -4.81 7.68 9.45
C PRO A 521 -6.06 8.52 9.70
N GLU A 522 -6.85 8.14 10.70
CA GLU A 522 -8.04 8.87 11.11
C GLU A 522 -7.76 9.89 12.24
N GLY A 523 -6.66 9.67 12.98
CA GLY A 523 -6.23 10.53 14.11
C GLY A 523 -5.06 11.44 13.76
N ALA A 524 -5.12 12.69 14.25
CA ALA A 524 -4.10 13.72 13.98
C ALA A 524 -2.65 13.28 14.34
N ALA A 525 -2.46 12.56 15.44
CA ALA A 525 -1.13 12.15 15.90
C ALA A 525 -0.48 11.10 14.99
N GLU A 526 -1.26 10.15 14.50
CA GLU A 526 -0.83 9.12 13.56
C GLU A 526 -0.55 9.75 12.18
N PHE A 527 -1.47 10.60 11.72
CA PHE A 527 -1.34 11.36 10.48
C PHE A 527 -0.05 12.20 10.44
N ILE A 528 0.26 12.95 11.51
CA ILE A 528 1.52 13.70 11.62
C ILE A 528 2.74 12.75 11.58
N SER A 529 2.70 11.60 12.26
CA SER A 529 3.81 10.63 12.29
C SER A 529 4.08 10.00 10.92
N GLN A 530 3.02 9.61 10.20
CA GLN A 530 3.09 9.14 8.81
C GLN A 530 3.70 10.22 7.90
N ARG A 531 3.23 11.46 8.04
CA ARG A 531 3.60 12.57 7.17
C ARG A 531 5.03 13.04 7.37
N ARG A 532 5.57 12.99 8.60
CA ARG A 532 7.01 13.10 8.86
C ARG A 532 7.81 12.11 8.00
N ARG A 533 7.46 10.82 8.05
CA ARG A 533 8.17 9.75 7.30
C ARG A 533 8.14 10.04 5.80
N TRP A 534 6.96 10.33 5.27
CA TRP A 534 6.77 10.57 3.84
C TRP A 534 7.44 11.84 3.33
N LEU A 535 7.33 12.97 4.05
CA LEU A 535 7.94 14.23 3.65
C LEU A 535 9.46 14.14 3.70
N ASN A 536 10.03 13.63 4.79
CA ASN A 536 11.48 13.52 4.93
C ASN A 536 12.08 12.51 3.94
N GLY A 537 11.47 11.33 3.81
CA GLY A 537 11.89 10.32 2.84
C GLY A 537 11.77 10.82 1.40
N SER A 538 10.67 11.48 1.04
CA SER A 538 10.47 12.03 -0.30
C SER A 538 11.46 13.14 -0.62
N PHE A 539 11.74 14.06 0.31
CA PHE A 539 12.73 15.12 0.11
C PHE A 539 14.15 14.55 -0.08
N ALA A 540 14.57 13.62 0.79
CA ALA A 540 15.88 12.97 0.71
C ALA A 540 16.05 12.18 -0.60
N ALA A 541 15.06 11.37 -0.99
CA ALA A 541 15.10 10.58 -2.21
C ALA A 541 15.02 11.44 -3.49
N THR A 542 14.30 12.57 -3.46
CA THR A 542 14.26 13.53 -4.58
C THR A 542 15.60 14.21 -4.75
N LEU A 543 16.21 14.72 -3.68
CA LEU A 543 17.57 15.27 -3.76
C LEU A 543 18.59 14.22 -4.23
N TYR A 544 18.44 12.96 -3.83
CA TYR A 544 19.28 11.86 -4.35
C TYR A 544 19.13 11.68 -5.86
N SER A 545 17.90 11.62 -6.40
CA SER A 545 17.67 11.42 -7.84
C SER A 545 18.13 12.62 -8.68
N LEU A 546 17.93 13.85 -8.18
CA LEU A 546 18.46 15.08 -8.78
C LEU A 546 20.00 15.05 -8.85
N MET A 547 20.68 14.80 -7.72
CA MET A 547 22.15 14.73 -7.66
C MET A 547 22.76 13.63 -8.54
N HIS A 548 22.05 12.52 -8.71
CA HIS A 548 22.54 11.36 -9.44
C HIS A 548 22.03 11.28 -10.89
N PHE A 549 21.27 12.27 -11.37
CA PHE A 549 20.65 12.25 -12.71
C PHE A 549 21.64 11.98 -13.85
N GLY A 550 22.91 12.40 -13.71
CA GLY A 550 23.99 12.06 -14.64
C GLY A 550 24.18 10.56 -14.93
N ARG A 551 23.63 9.68 -14.08
CA ARG A 551 23.58 8.22 -14.31
C ARG A 551 22.57 7.79 -15.38
N MET A 552 21.53 8.59 -15.66
CA MET A 552 20.58 8.32 -16.75
C MET A 552 21.31 8.23 -18.10
N TYR A 553 22.37 9.03 -18.30
CA TYR A 553 23.23 8.96 -19.50
C TYR A 553 24.02 7.64 -19.64
N LYS A 554 24.09 6.81 -18.60
CA LYS A 554 24.71 5.47 -18.66
C LYS A 554 23.67 4.36 -18.90
N SER A 555 22.38 4.69 -18.94
CA SER A 555 21.32 3.74 -19.29
C SER A 555 21.27 3.54 -20.82
N GLY A 556 20.41 2.61 -21.27
CA GLY A 556 20.14 2.37 -22.69
C GLY A 556 18.99 3.20 -23.26
N HIS A 557 18.54 4.25 -22.57
CA HIS A 557 17.39 5.08 -23.01
C HIS A 557 17.68 5.80 -24.33
N ASN A 558 16.69 5.84 -25.22
CA ASN A 558 16.80 6.57 -26.48
C ASN A 558 16.71 8.09 -26.28
N ILE A 559 17.09 8.85 -27.30
CA ILE A 559 17.21 10.32 -27.20
C ILE A 559 15.87 11.02 -26.90
N ILE A 560 14.74 10.46 -27.37
CA ILE A 560 13.39 10.97 -27.11
C ILE A 560 13.03 10.76 -25.63
N ARG A 561 13.28 9.56 -25.07
CA ARG A 561 13.08 9.27 -23.65
C ARG A 561 13.96 10.17 -22.79
N MET A 562 15.23 10.35 -23.16
CA MET A 562 16.15 11.25 -22.46
C MET A 562 15.68 12.70 -22.48
N PHE A 563 15.10 13.20 -23.58
CA PHE A 563 14.50 14.54 -23.64
C PHE A 563 13.36 14.69 -22.61
N PHE A 564 12.42 13.75 -22.57
CA PHE A 564 11.32 13.79 -21.58
C PHE A 564 11.81 13.63 -20.12
N LEU A 565 12.86 12.85 -19.88
CA LEU A 565 13.48 12.75 -18.55
C LEU A 565 14.14 14.09 -18.11
N HIS A 566 14.60 14.93 -19.04
CA HIS A 566 15.07 16.28 -18.71
C HIS A 566 13.92 17.25 -18.38
N ILE A 567 12.78 17.15 -19.09
CA ILE A 567 11.57 17.90 -18.71
C ILE A 567 11.15 17.51 -17.28
N GLN A 568 11.17 16.23 -16.95
CA GLN A 568 10.88 15.76 -15.60
C GLN A 568 11.92 16.25 -14.56
N LEU A 569 13.21 16.27 -14.90
CA LEU A 569 14.27 16.81 -14.05
C LEU A 569 14.00 18.28 -13.69
N ILE A 570 13.69 19.12 -14.69
CA ILE A 570 13.37 20.54 -14.50
C ILE A 570 12.11 20.70 -13.64
N TYR A 571 11.03 20.00 -14.00
CA TYR A 571 9.76 20.00 -13.25
C TYR A 571 9.95 19.61 -11.77
N THR A 572 10.70 18.54 -11.52
CA THR A 572 10.99 18.05 -10.16
C THR A 572 11.88 19.02 -9.38
N THR A 573 12.85 19.65 -10.03
CA THR A 573 13.72 20.67 -9.42
C THR A 573 12.90 21.89 -8.99
N LEU A 574 12.04 22.41 -9.87
CA LEU A 574 11.16 23.54 -9.58
C LEU A 574 10.20 23.21 -8.42
N ASN A 575 9.50 22.07 -8.47
CA ASN A 575 8.64 21.62 -7.37
C ASN A 575 9.39 21.52 -6.03
N THR A 576 10.63 21.04 -6.04
CA THR A 576 11.46 20.93 -4.82
C THR A 576 11.79 22.32 -4.26
N MET A 577 12.06 23.31 -5.13
CA MET A 577 12.28 24.70 -4.72
C MET A 577 11.00 25.34 -4.16
N PHE A 578 9.84 25.16 -4.81
CA PHE A 578 8.57 25.66 -4.30
C PHE A 578 8.18 25.02 -2.95
N ALA A 579 8.39 23.71 -2.79
CA ALA A 579 8.19 23.03 -1.52
C ALA A 579 9.10 23.60 -0.41
N TRP A 580 10.36 23.90 -0.71
CA TRP A 580 11.31 24.49 0.24
C TRP A 580 10.87 25.88 0.72
N PHE A 581 10.38 26.74 -0.18
CA PHE A 581 9.92 28.10 0.15
C PHE A 581 8.41 28.19 0.48
N SER A 582 7.74 27.05 0.69
CA SER A 582 6.29 27.00 0.85
C SER A 582 5.81 27.69 2.14
N LEU A 583 6.53 27.55 3.26
CA LEU A 583 6.20 28.19 4.55
C LEU A 583 6.14 29.72 4.43
N GLY A 584 7.17 30.32 3.84
CA GLY A 584 7.22 31.77 3.58
C GLY A 584 6.19 32.20 2.54
N SER A 585 5.99 31.40 1.49
CA SER A 585 5.02 31.72 0.43
C SER A 585 3.57 31.68 0.91
N TYR A 586 3.20 30.74 1.78
CA TYR A 586 1.85 30.69 2.38
C TYR A 586 1.61 31.86 3.34
N TRP A 587 2.61 32.25 4.14
CA TRP A 587 2.53 33.46 4.97
C TRP A 587 2.39 34.74 4.13
N LEU A 588 3.22 34.90 3.09
CA LEU A 588 3.16 36.03 2.16
C LEU A 588 1.79 36.08 1.47
N THR A 589 1.29 34.96 0.97
CA THR A 589 -0.05 34.87 0.34
C THR A 589 -1.15 35.27 1.32
N THR A 590 -1.12 34.73 2.55
CA THR A 590 -2.09 35.03 3.61
C THR A 590 -2.11 36.53 3.95
N SER A 591 -0.93 37.10 4.22
CA SER A 591 -0.78 38.50 4.62
C SER A 591 -1.08 39.48 3.47
N VAL A 592 -0.69 39.17 2.23
CA VAL A 592 -0.98 39.99 1.04
C VAL A 592 -2.48 40.00 0.73
N ILE A 593 -3.17 38.87 0.76
CA ILE A 593 -4.63 38.82 0.52
C ILE A 593 -5.39 39.60 1.60
N MET A 594 -4.99 39.45 2.87
CA MET A 594 -5.53 40.23 3.99
C MET A 594 -5.23 41.73 3.87
N ASP A 595 -4.05 42.12 3.37
CA ASP A 595 -3.71 43.53 3.11
C ASP A 595 -4.55 44.10 1.97
N LEU A 596 -4.70 43.38 0.86
CA LEU A 596 -5.41 43.81 -0.36
C LEU A 596 -6.92 44.02 -0.16
N VAL A 597 -7.55 43.22 0.71
CA VAL A 597 -8.98 43.36 1.04
C VAL A 597 -9.20 44.19 2.33
N GLY A 598 -8.21 44.23 3.22
CA GLY A 598 -8.35 44.83 4.55
C GLY A 598 -7.95 46.29 4.64
N LYS A 599 -7.19 46.85 3.70
CA LYS A 599 -6.73 48.25 3.74
C LYS A 599 -7.57 49.11 2.80
N PRO A 600 -8.41 50.03 3.31
CA PRO A 600 -9.17 50.93 2.45
C PRO A 600 -8.20 51.90 1.74
N ASN A 601 -8.48 52.19 0.47
CA ASN A 601 -7.71 53.14 -0.33
C ASN A 601 -8.64 54.19 -0.92
N ALA A 602 -8.64 55.38 -0.28
CA ALA A 602 -9.45 56.52 -0.65
C ALA A 602 -9.19 57.02 -2.09
N THR A 603 -7.99 56.84 -2.61
CA THR A 603 -7.60 57.31 -3.96
C THR A 603 -8.22 56.47 -5.08
N SER A 604 -8.60 55.22 -4.79
CA SER A 604 -9.16 54.27 -5.77
C SER A 604 -10.54 53.74 -5.38
N GLY A 605 -11.25 54.43 -4.46
CA GLY A 605 -12.63 54.07 -4.05
C GLY A 605 -12.75 52.72 -3.35
N VAL A 606 -11.68 52.26 -2.71
CA VAL A 606 -11.58 50.89 -2.18
C VAL A 606 -11.99 50.85 -0.72
N HIS A 607 -13.12 50.21 -0.42
CA HIS A 607 -13.55 49.91 0.94
C HIS A 607 -13.06 48.52 1.38
N ALA A 608 -12.88 48.34 2.68
CA ALA A 608 -12.45 47.08 3.27
C ALA A 608 -13.64 46.16 3.59
N TRP A 609 -13.46 44.85 3.39
CA TRP A 609 -14.53 43.85 3.44
C TRP A 609 -14.09 42.59 4.21
N PRO A 610 -14.95 41.93 5.03
CA PRO A 610 -16.41 42.10 5.14
C PRO A 610 -16.89 43.01 6.27
N PHE A 611 -16.03 43.47 7.17
CA PHE A 611 -16.42 44.16 8.40
C PHE A 611 -16.27 45.69 8.31
N GLY A 612 -16.29 46.24 7.08
CA GLY A 612 -16.09 47.66 6.80
C GLY A 612 -14.67 48.16 7.04
N ASP A 613 -14.47 49.45 6.75
CA ASP A 613 -13.16 50.14 6.74
C ASP A 613 -12.46 50.15 8.10
N THR A 614 -13.20 50.09 9.21
CA THR A 614 -12.64 50.06 10.57
C THR A 614 -12.48 48.64 11.11
N GLY A 615 -13.47 47.76 10.88
CA GLY A 615 -13.48 46.42 11.46
C GLY A 615 -12.53 45.44 10.75
N THR A 616 -12.48 45.49 9.42
CA THR A 616 -11.68 44.55 8.63
C THR A 616 -10.17 44.65 8.90
N PRO A 617 -9.53 45.85 8.96
CA PRO A 617 -8.11 45.93 9.28
C PRO A 617 -7.79 45.31 10.66
N ILE A 618 -8.65 45.52 11.65
CA ILE A 618 -8.47 45.01 13.02
C ILE A 618 -8.54 43.48 13.02
N VAL A 619 -9.58 42.89 12.40
CA VAL A 619 -9.72 41.43 12.30
C VAL A 619 -8.55 40.82 11.54
N ASN A 620 -8.13 41.42 10.43
CA ASN A 620 -7.01 40.94 9.62
C ASN A 620 -5.70 40.98 10.42
N ALA A 621 -5.43 42.06 11.15
CA ALA A 621 -4.24 42.14 12.02
C ALA A 621 -4.26 41.08 13.13
N LEU A 622 -5.40 40.87 13.80
CA LEU A 622 -5.55 39.83 14.82
C LEU A 622 -5.33 38.42 14.26
N LEU A 623 -5.88 38.11 13.07
CA LEU A 623 -5.68 36.82 12.42
C LEU A 623 -4.23 36.62 11.93
N GLN A 624 -3.55 37.68 11.47
CA GLN A 624 -2.13 37.64 11.11
C GLN A 624 -1.25 37.32 12.33
N TYR A 625 -1.47 38.00 13.47
CA TYR A 625 -0.73 37.69 14.71
C TYR A 625 -1.06 36.30 15.25
N LEU A 626 -2.33 35.87 15.19
CA LEU A 626 -2.75 34.53 15.58
C LEU A 626 -2.08 33.45 14.72
N TYR A 627 -2.01 33.65 13.39
CA TYR A 627 -1.30 32.76 12.47
C TYR A 627 0.16 32.61 12.85
N LEU A 628 0.89 33.72 13.05
CA LEU A 628 2.30 33.69 13.45
C LEU A 628 2.50 33.04 14.82
N ALA A 629 1.63 33.32 15.79
CA ALA A 629 1.66 32.68 17.10
C ALA A 629 1.48 31.15 16.98
N PHE A 630 0.56 30.68 16.13
CA PHE A 630 0.35 29.26 15.90
C PHE A 630 1.48 28.59 15.09
N VAL A 631 2.13 29.31 14.18
CA VAL A 631 3.36 28.82 13.51
C VAL A 631 4.50 28.67 14.52
N MET A 632 4.74 29.67 15.38
CA MET A 632 5.72 29.56 16.48
C MET A 632 5.38 28.40 17.43
N LEU A 633 4.10 28.21 17.75
CA LEU A 633 3.64 27.05 18.52
C LEU A 633 3.95 25.71 17.84
N GLN A 634 3.86 25.61 16.50
CA GLN A 634 4.24 24.36 15.81
C GLN A 634 5.73 24.07 15.92
N PHE A 635 6.61 25.08 15.86
CA PHE A 635 8.04 24.89 16.12
C PHE A 635 8.32 24.44 17.56
N ILE A 636 7.64 25.03 18.55
CA ILE A 636 7.76 24.63 19.97
C ILE A 636 7.28 23.19 20.16
N LEU A 637 6.09 22.84 19.65
CA LEU A 637 5.54 21.49 19.76
C LEU A 637 6.40 20.45 19.05
N ALA A 638 6.91 20.76 17.85
CA ALA A 638 7.71 19.83 17.05
C ALA A 638 9.09 19.55 17.63
N LEU A 639 9.64 20.47 18.43
CA LEU A 639 10.91 20.30 19.14
C LEU A 639 10.73 19.69 20.55
N GLY A 640 9.62 19.99 21.23
CA GLY A 640 9.38 19.56 22.61
C GLY A 640 8.64 18.24 22.77
N ASN A 641 7.60 17.98 21.98
CA ASN A 641 6.61 16.92 22.26
C ASN A 641 6.31 16.01 21.05
N ARG A 642 6.12 14.71 21.31
CA ARG A 642 5.53 13.81 20.30
C ARG A 642 4.03 14.10 20.13
N PRO A 643 3.46 14.00 18.91
CA PRO A 643 2.04 14.24 18.64
C PRO A 643 1.08 13.42 19.51
N LYS A 644 1.44 12.16 19.84
CA LYS A 644 0.66 11.31 20.76
C LYS A 644 0.53 11.90 22.17
N GLY A 645 1.49 12.71 22.64
CA GLY A 645 1.48 13.37 23.95
C GLY A 645 0.88 14.79 23.96
N SER A 646 0.50 15.35 22.81
CA SER A 646 -0.10 16.68 22.70
C SER A 646 -1.27 16.72 21.71
N LYS A 647 -2.06 15.62 21.65
CA LYS A 647 -3.15 15.42 20.68
C LYS A 647 -4.06 16.65 20.58
N PHE A 648 -4.52 17.19 21.71
CA PHE A 648 -5.42 18.35 21.76
C PHE A 648 -4.82 19.62 21.17
N THR A 649 -3.55 19.94 21.46
CA THR A 649 -2.89 21.15 20.95
C THR A 649 -2.68 21.08 19.44
N TYR A 650 -2.36 19.90 18.90
CA TYR A 650 -2.31 19.70 17.45
C TYR A 650 -3.70 19.82 16.81
N ILE A 651 -4.75 19.23 17.40
CA ILE A 651 -6.13 19.37 16.90
C ILE A 651 -6.58 20.84 16.89
N ALA A 652 -6.32 21.60 17.96
CA ALA A 652 -6.59 23.03 18.02
C ALA A 652 -5.82 23.80 16.92
N SER A 653 -4.58 23.39 16.62
CA SER A 653 -3.78 23.98 15.53
C SER A 653 -4.37 23.69 14.15
N PHE A 654 -4.85 22.46 13.89
CA PHE A 654 -5.59 22.13 12.66
C PHE A 654 -6.84 23.01 12.52
N MET A 655 -7.60 23.21 13.60
CA MET A 655 -8.81 24.04 13.60
C MET A 655 -8.49 25.53 13.32
N VAL A 656 -7.48 26.11 13.98
CA VAL A 656 -7.12 27.53 13.79
C VAL A 656 -6.58 27.79 12.38
N PHE A 657 -5.66 26.97 11.88
CA PHE A 657 -5.17 27.12 10.51
C PHE A 657 -6.26 26.85 9.46
N GLY A 658 -7.19 25.92 9.73
CA GLY A 658 -8.36 25.69 8.89
C GLY A 658 -9.31 26.90 8.84
N LEU A 659 -9.60 27.51 9.99
CA LEU A 659 -10.45 28.71 10.08
C LEU A 659 -9.82 29.89 9.34
N ILE A 660 -8.53 30.17 9.56
CA ILE A 660 -7.82 31.24 8.87
C ILE A 660 -7.76 30.99 7.36
N GLN A 661 -7.50 29.74 6.94
CA GLN A 661 -7.50 29.40 5.51
C GLN A 661 -8.89 29.51 4.89
N GLY A 662 -9.95 29.11 5.60
CA GLY A 662 -11.34 29.33 5.19
C GLY A 662 -11.65 30.82 4.97
N TYR A 663 -11.22 31.68 5.89
CA TYR A 663 -11.34 33.14 5.72
C TYR A 663 -10.55 33.65 4.51
N ILE A 664 -9.31 33.19 4.30
CA ILE A 664 -8.50 33.54 3.12
C ILE A 664 -9.19 33.11 1.82
N LEU A 665 -9.84 31.94 1.77
CA LEU A 665 -10.60 31.52 0.58
C LEU A 665 -11.77 32.47 0.27
N VAL A 666 -12.49 32.94 1.30
CA VAL A 666 -13.58 33.92 1.14
C VAL A 666 -13.03 35.27 0.67
N LEU A 667 -11.93 35.77 1.26
CA LEU A 667 -11.27 36.99 0.78
C LEU A 667 -10.74 36.85 -0.65
N SER A 668 -10.22 35.66 -1.02
CA SER A 668 -9.78 35.37 -2.38
C SER A 668 -10.94 35.39 -3.36
N ALA A 669 -12.08 34.79 -3.01
CA ALA A 669 -13.29 34.84 -3.84
C ALA A 669 -13.81 36.27 -4.02
N TYR A 670 -13.75 37.12 -2.98
CA TYR A 670 -14.06 38.54 -3.09
C TYR A 670 -13.12 39.28 -4.05
N LEU A 671 -11.80 39.06 -3.96
CA LEU A 671 -10.83 39.63 -4.92
C LEU A 671 -11.10 39.18 -6.36
N VAL A 672 -11.50 37.92 -6.55
CA VAL A 672 -11.87 37.39 -7.88
C VAL A 672 -13.10 38.09 -8.44
N VAL A 673 -14.19 38.19 -7.67
CA VAL A 673 -15.41 38.90 -8.11
C VAL A 673 -15.07 40.34 -8.48
N ARG A 674 -14.32 41.03 -7.61
CA ARG A 674 -13.92 42.42 -7.81
C ARG A 674 -12.99 42.63 -9.01
N ALA A 675 -12.14 41.66 -9.33
CA ALA A 675 -11.32 41.70 -10.54
C ALA A 675 -12.15 41.64 -11.84
N PHE A 676 -13.41 41.17 -11.77
CA PHE A 676 -14.37 41.14 -12.87
C PHE A 676 -15.43 42.27 -12.83
N ASP A 677 -15.36 43.20 -11.86
CA ASP A 677 -16.21 44.41 -11.86
C ASP A 677 -15.89 45.33 -13.06
N THR A 678 -14.65 45.31 -13.55
CA THR A 678 -14.33 45.82 -14.90
C THR A 678 -14.56 44.70 -15.91
N PRO A 679 -15.35 44.92 -16.98
CA PRO A 679 -15.59 43.90 -17.99
C PRO A 679 -14.30 43.29 -18.57
N ILE A 680 -14.29 41.97 -18.77
CA ILE A 680 -13.16 41.24 -19.36
C ILE A 680 -12.75 41.84 -20.72
N GLY A 681 -13.70 42.32 -21.53
CA GLY A 681 -13.43 42.93 -22.83
C GLY A 681 -12.66 44.26 -22.75
N ASP A 682 -12.71 44.95 -21.61
CA ASP A 682 -11.96 46.20 -21.38
C ASP A 682 -10.57 45.93 -20.80
N GLN A 683 -10.38 44.78 -20.13
CA GLN A 683 -9.08 44.34 -19.61
C GLN A 683 -8.25 43.52 -20.61
N ILE A 684 -8.91 42.79 -21.53
CA ILE A 684 -8.30 41.83 -22.45
C ILE A 684 -8.73 42.16 -23.87
N SER A 685 -7.76 42.62 -24.68
CA SER A 685 -7.98 43.00 -26.08
C SER A 685 -7.94 41.79 -27.00
N PHE A 686 -9.04 41.50 -27.68
CA PHE A 686 -9.11 40.45 -28.70
C PHE A 686 -8.76 40.94 -30.13
N ALA A 687 -8.19 42.15 -30.26
CA ALA A 687 -7.95 42.80 -31.56
C ALA A 687 -6.90 42.09 -32.43
N SER A 688 -5.92 41.42 -31.82
CA SER A 688 -4.93 40.57 -32.49
C SER A 688 -4.33 39.59 -31.48
N THR A 689 -3.60 38.56 -31.94
CA THR A 689 -2.90 37.63 -31.05
C THR A 689 -1.88 38.34 -30.17
N ASP A 690 -1.15 39.33 -30.70
CA ASP A 690 -0.16 40.10 -29.92
C ASP A 690 -0.84 41.07 -28.94
N ALA A 691 -1.95 41.70 -29.32
CA ALA A 691 -2.73 42.54 -28.40
C ALA A 691 -3.36 41.71 -27.29
N PHE A 692 -3.82 40.49 -27.60
CA PHE A 692 -4.29 39.52 -26.61
C PHE A 692 -3.16 39.12 -25.67
N LEU A 693 -2.01 38.66 -26.17
CA LEU A 693 -0.89 38.26 -25.30
C LEU A 693 -0.40 39.41 -24.41
N ASN A 694 -0.27 40.63 -24.94
CA ASN A 694 0.17 41.78 -24.15
C ASN A 694 -0.87 42.25 -23.13
N SER A 695 -2.17 42.23 -23.46
CA SER A 695 -3.21 42.59 -22.48
C SER A 695 -3.44 41.49 -21.44
N PHE A 696 -3.34 40.22 -21.82
CA PHE A 696 -3.63 39.05 -20.98
C PHE A 696 -2.46 38.61 -20.08
N PHE A 697 -1.20 38.82 -20.52
CA PHE A 697 0.00 38.49 -19.75
C PHE A 697 0.83 39.71 -19.30
N GLY A 698 0.62 40.89 -19.89
CA GLY A 698 1.25 42.13 -19.45
C GLY A 698 0.69 42.60 -18.10
N GLY A 699 1.49 43.36 -17.35
CA GLY A 699 1.19 43.78 -15.96
C GLY A 699 -0.03 44.69 -15.77
N SER A 700 -0.83 44.93 -16.81
CA SER A 700 -1.99 45.83 -16.79
C SER A 700 -3.32 45.13 -16.43
N SER A 701 -3.48 43.82 -16.69
CA SER A 701 -4.74 43.11 -16.39
C SER A 701 -4.64 42.19 -15.18
N ALA A 702 -5.16 42.66 -14.04
CA ALA A 702 -5.30 41.81 -12.86
C ALA A 702 -6.23 40.61 -13.14
N GLY A 703 -7.32 40.80 -13.89
CA GLY A 703 -8.28 39.76 -14.23
C GLY A 703 -7.71 38.65 -15.12
N GLY A 704 -6.81 38.96 -16.06
CA GLY A 704 -6.16 37.96 -16.92
C GLY A 704 -5.33 36.97 -16.13
N VAL A 705 -4.44 37.49 -15.27
CA VAL A 705 -3.59 36.68 -14.36
C VAL A 705 -4.44 35.83 -13.40
N ILE A 706 -5.48 36.43 -12.82
CA ILE A 706 -6.40 35.75 -11.89
C ILE A 706 -7.18 34.63 -12.61
N LEU A 707 -7.68 34.88 -13.83
CA LEU A 707 -8.40 33.87 -14.61
C LEU A 707 -7.51 32.66 -14.96
N VAL A 708 -6.27 32.90 -15.39
CA VAL A 708 -5.28 31.84 -15.62
C VAL A 708 -5.03 31.04 -14.34
N ALA A 709 -4.84 31.71 -13.22
CA ALA A 709 -4.62 31.05 -11.93
C ALA A 709 -5.82 30.18 -11.51
N LEU A 710 -7.06 30.69 -11.60
CA LEU A 710 -8.26 29.93 -11.24
C LEU A 710 -8.44 28.69 -12.12
N ILE A 711 -8.27 28.84 -13.44
CA ILE A 711 -8.37 27.72 -14.38
C ILE A 711 -7.27 26.70 -14.09
N THR A 712 -6.01 27.12 -13.91
CA THR A 712 -4.88 26.19 -13.75
C THR A 712 -4.74 25.56 -12.36
N ILE A 713 -5.13 26.26 -11.29
CA ILE A 713 -5.04 25.76 -9.91
C ILE A 713 -6.28 24.94 -9.53
N TYR A 714 -7.48 25.35 -9.98
CA TYR A 714 -8.74 24.68 -9.60
C TYR A 714 -9.43 24.02 -10.80
N GLY A 715 -9.60 24.73 -11.92
CA GLY A 715 -10.31 24.23 -13.10
C GLY A 715 -9.71 22.96 -13.70
N LEU A 716 -8.38 22.89 -13.85
CA LEU A 716 -7.68 21.72 -14.41
C LEU A 716 -7.85 20.47 -13.55
N ASN A 717 -8.00 20.59 -12.23
CA ASN A 717 -8.31 19.44 -11.37
C ASN A 717 -9.71 18.89 -11.65
N PHE A 718 -10.72 19.76 -11.83
CA PHE A 718 -12.06 19.33 -12.26
C PHE A 718 -12.03 18.70 -13.65
N ILE A 719 -11.44 19.38 -14.64
CA ILE A 719 -11.36 18.90 -16.03
C ILE A 719 -10.65 17.54 -16.09
N ALA A 720 -9.49 17.40 -15.44
CA ALA A 720 -8.76 16.14 -15.40
C ALA A 720 -9.58 15.03 -14.73
N SER A 721 -10.29 15.31 -13.63
CA SER A 721 -11.09 14.31 -12.92
C SER A 721 -12.32 13.86 -13.70
N PHE A 722 -12.97 14.77 -14.46
CA PHE A 722 -14.02 14.41 -15.41
C PHE A 722 -13.47 13.61 -16.60
N MET A 723 -12.36 14.02 -17.21
CA MET A 723 -11.70 13.27 -18.29
C MET A 723 -11.20 11.90 -17.83
N TYR A 724 -10.83 11.77 -16.55
CA TYR A 724 -10.45 10.49 -15.94
C TYR A 724 -11.66 9.61 -15.57
N LEU A 725 -12.89 10.10 -15.72
CA LEU A 725 -14.13 9.42 -15.35
C LEU A 725 -14.24 9.09 -13.84
N ASP A 726 -13.68 9.95 -12.98
CA ASP A 726 -13.81 9.84 -11.51
C ASP A 726 -13.87 11.23 -10.84
N PRO A 727 -14.94 12.01 -11.05
CA PRO A 727 -15.03 13.40 -10.57
C PRO A 727 -15.40 13.54 -9.08
N TRP A 728 -15.85 12.47 -8.41
CA TRP A 728 -16.57 12.59 -7.13
C TRP A 728 -15.77 13.23 -6.00
N HIS A 729 -14.46 12.96 -5.95
CA HIS A 729 -13.55 13.54 -4.96
C HIS A 729 -13.46 15.08 -5.05
N MET A 730 -13.76 15.68 -6.21
CA MET A 730 -13.84 17.13 -6.39
C MET A 730 -15.05 17.76 -5.67
N PHE A 731 -16.09 16.97 -5.35
CA PHE A 731 -17.28 17.44 -4.65
C PHE A 731 -17.23 17.15 -3.15
N HIS A 732 -16.83 15.94 -2.76
CA HIS A 732 -16.87 15.51 -1.35
C HIS A 732 -15.57 15.67 -0.58
N SER A 733 -14.41 15.75 -1.24
CA SER A 733 -13.08 15.77 -0.59
C SER A 733 -12.33 17.09 -0.82
N PHE A 734 -12.45 17.68 -2.00
CA PHE A 734 -11.76 18.93 -2.36
C PHE A 734 -12.13 20.14 -1.47
N PRO A 735 -13.39 20.36 -1.02
CA PRO A 735 -13.70 21.45 -0.10
C PRO A 735 -12.92 21.36 1.22
N TYR A 736 -12.80 20.15 1.79
CA TYR A 736 -11.98 19.91 2.97
C TYR A 736 -10.49 20.15 2.71
N TYR A 737 -9.99 19.74 1.53
CA TYR A 737 -8.61 20.00 1.11
C TYR A 737 -8.31 21.50 1.02
N LEU A 738 -9.19 22.29 0.41
CA LEU A 738 -9.02 23.75 0.31
C LEU A 738 -8.93 24.42 1.69
N VAL A 739 -9.77 24.00 2.64
CA VAL A 739 -9.75 24.54 4.01
C VAL A 739 -8.50 24.09 4.78
N LEU A 740 -8.04 22.85 4.60
CA LEU A 740 -6.95 22.29 5.42
C LEU A 740 -5.56 22.29 4.75
N MET A 741 -5.39 22.74 3.50
CA MET A 741 -4.08 22.73 2.82
C MET A 741 -2.98 23.52 3.55
N SER A 742 -3.34 24.60 4.27
CA SER A 742 -2.38 25.37 5.10
C SER A 742 -1.72 24.51 6.18
N THR A 743 -2.44 23.50 6.69
CA THR A 743 -1.95 22.60 7.75
C THR A 743 -0.84 21.66 7.25
N TYR A 744 -0.82 21.34 5.95
CA TYR A 744 0.26 20.53 5.36
C TYR A 744 1.61 21.25 5.42
N ILE A 745 1.61 22.58 5.31
CA ILE A 745 2.82 23.38 5.40
C ILE A 745 3.10 23.72 6.87
N ASN A 746 2.14 24.35 7.54
CA ASN A 746 2.36 24.94 8.87
C ASN A 746 2.50 23.90 9.99
N ILE A 747 1.81 22.75 9.89
CA ILE A 747 1.89 21.67 10.88
C ILE A 747 2.78 20.55 10.35
N LEU A 748 2.44 19.93 9.21
CA LEU A 748 3.08 18.68 8.80
C LEU A 748 4.54 18.90 8.35
N MET A 749 4.81 19.88 7.50
CA MET A 749 6.18 20.18 7.02
C MET A 749 7.06 20.72 8.15
N VAL A 750 6.55 21.64 8.98
CA VAL A 750 7.25 22.11 10.19
C VAL A 750 7.60 20.92 11.10
N TYR A 751 6.64 20.05 11.41
CA TYR A 751 6.91 18.87 12.24
C TYR A 751 7.92 17.92 11.60
N ALA A 752 7.80 17.66 10.29
CA ALA A 752 8.69 16.76 9.56
C ALA A 752 10.15 17.22 9.60
N PHE A 753 10.42 18.49 9.26
CA PHE A 753 11.79 19.01 9.22
C PHE A 753 12.39 19.15 10.62
N ASN A 754 11.60 19.56 11.63
CA ASN A 754 12.00 19.53 13.04
C ASN A 754 12.17 18.11 13.62
N ASN A 755 11.77 17.07 12.89
CA ASN A 755 11.95 15.67 13.26
C ASN A 755 12.78 14.87 12.23
N TRP A 756 13.63 15.55 11.43
CA TRP A 756 14.58 14.91 10.50
C TRP A 756 15.56 13.95 11.17
N HIS A 757 15.84 14.18 12.45
CA HIS A 757 16.67 13.32 13.29
C HIS A 757 16.03 11.98 13.65
N ASP A 758 14.69 11.90 13.65
CA ASP A 758 13.94 10.69 13.92
C ASP A 758 13.77 9.92 12.60
N VAL A 759 14.56 8.85 12.45
CA VAL A 759 14.47 7.86 11.37
C VAL A 759 13.81 6.56 11.82
N SER A 760 13.08 6.59 12.94
CA SER A 760 12.28 5.44 13.36
C SER A 760 11.09 5.22 12.42
N TRP A 761 10.86 3.96 12.07
CA TRP A 761 9.71 3.56 11.27
C TRP A 761 8.37 3.63 12.04
N GLY A 762 8.40 3.87 13.36
CA GLY A 762 7.24 3.79 14.26
C GLY A 762 7.07 2.40 14.90
N THR A 763 7.91 1.44 14.53
CA THR A 763 7.83 0.02 14.90
C THR A 763 8.93 -0.33 15.88
N LYS A 764 8.57 -0.74 17.10
CA LYS A 764 9.53 -1.15 18.14
C LYS A 764 9.99 -2.59 17.94
N GLY A 765 11.30 -2.82 18.01
CA GLY A 765 11.81 -4.11 18.42
C GLY A 765 11.45 -4.35 19.90
N SER A 766 10.84 -5.49 20.18
CA SER A 766 10.70 -6.04 21.53
C SER A 766 11.43 -7.38 21.52
N ASP A 767 12.72 -7.37 21.88
CA ASP A 767 13.48 -8.60 22.02
C ASP A 767 13.06 -9.31 23.32
N LYS A 768 12.02 -10.16 23.22
CA LYS A 768 11.67 -11.16 24.23
C LYS A 768 11.62 -12.53 23.55
N ALA A 769 12.77 -13.20 23.53
CA ALA A 769 12.84 -14.57 23.02
C ALA A 769 12.18 -15.54 24.02
N GLU A 770 10.90 -15.82 23.79
CA GLU A 770 10.15 -16.85 24.53
C GLU A 770 10.61 -18.27 24.16
N ALA A 771 10.33 -19.22 25.04
CA ALA A 771 10.99 -20.52 25.06
C ALA A 771 10.47 -21.52 24.00
N LEU A 772 10.85 -21.30 22.75
CA LEU A 772 10.63 -22.24 21.64
C LEU A 772 11.53 -23.50 21.75
N PRO A 773 11.07 -24.68 21.28
CA PRO A 773 11.84 -25.93 21.35
C PRO A 773 13.00 -26.00 20.32
N SER A 774 14.10 -26.63 20.71
CA SER A 774 15.30 -26.87 19.87
C SER A 774 15.22 -28.20 19.09
N ALA A 775 15.76 -28.24 17.87
CA ALA A 775 15.89 -29.47 17.10
C ALA A 775 17.29 -30.09 17.28
N HIS A 776 17.38 -31.14 18.11
CA HIS A 776 18.62 -31.86 18.36
C HIS A 776 18.91 -32.92 17.28
N VAL A 777 20.16 -32.93 16.82
CA VAL A 777 20.66 -33.87 15.81
C VAL A 777 21.21 -35.13 16.47
N THR A 778 20.88 -36.28 15.90
CA THR A 778 21.45 -37.59 16.22
C THR A 778 22.05 -38.24 14.97
N LYS A 779 22.96 -39.21 15.16
CA LYS A 779 23.52 -39.99 14.06
C LYS A 779 22.65 -41.21 13.77
N GLY A 780 22.17 -41.30 12.53
CA GLY A 780 21.43 -42.46 12.03
C GLY A 780 22.34 -43.63 11.66
N GLU A 781 21.72 -44.77 11.37
CA GLU A 781 22.39 -46.08 11.13
C GLU A 781 23.44 -46.08 10.00
N LYS A 782 23.42 -45.09 9.11
CA LYS A 782 24.34 -44.95 7.96
C LYS A 782 25.24 -43.70 8.05
N ASN A 783 25.57 -43.23 9.26
CA ASN A 783 26.25 -41.93 9.48
C ASN A 783 25.46 -40.71 8.95
N GLU A 784 24.16 -40.90 8.67
CA GLU A 784 23.29 -39.83 8.20
C GLU A 784 22.84 -38.94 9.36
N VAL A 785 22.76 -37.64 9.09
CA VAL A 785 22.39 -36.64 10.09
C VAL A 785 20.86 -36.58 10.17
N VAL A 786 20.29 -37.03 11.30
CA VAL A 786 18.84 -37.14 11.50
C VAL A 786 18.38 -36.38 12.74
N VAL A 787 17.18 -35.81 12.67
CA VAL A 787 16.45 -35.26 13.82
C VAL A 787 15.33 -36.22 14.18
N GLU A 788 15.15 -36.52 15.48
CA GLU A 788 14.00 -37.27 15.96
C GLU A 788 12.83 -36.30 16.21
N GLU A 789 11.72 -36.52 15.50
CA GLU A 789 10.53 -35.67 15.53
C GLU A 789 9.35 -36.51 16.04
N VAL A 790 8.56 -36.00 16.99
CA VAL A 790 7.35 -36.70 17.45
C VAL A 790 6.30 -36.70 16.33
N GLU A 791 5.81 -37.89 15.98
CA GLU A 791 4.72 -38.08 15.04
C GLU A 791 3.39 -38.01 15.80
N LYS A 792 2.67 -36.89 15.62
CA LYS A 792 1.31 -36.71 16.15
C LYS A 792 0.34 -37.60 15.37
N GLU A 793 -0.61 -38.25 16.04
CA GLU A 793 -1.67 -38.99 15.36
C GLU A 793 -2.70 -38.03 14.75
N GLN A 794 -3.41 -38.44 13.70
CA GLN A 794 -4.27 -37.54 12.92
C GLN A 794 -5.42 -36.94 13.75
N GLU A 795 -5.94 -37.70 14.72
CA GLU A 795 -7.01 -37.27 15.62
C GLU A 795 -6.56 -36.10 16.54
N ASP A 796 -5.33 -36.14 17.04
CA ASP A 796 -4.74 -35.03 17.82
C ASP A 796 -4.60 -33.76 16.98
N ILE A 797 -4.17 -33.92 15.72
CA ILE A 797 -4.02 -32.82 14.75
C ILE A 797 -5.39 -32.19 14.48
N ASP A 798 -6.43 -33.00 14.27
CA ASP A 798 -7.78 -32.54 13.97
C ASP A 798 -8.44 -31.85 15.18
N SER A 799 -8.20 -32.35 16.40
CA SER A 799 -8.67 -31.74 17.65
C SER A 799 -8.00 -30.38 17.94
N GLN A 800 -6.67 -30.28 17.78
CA GLN A 800 -5.94 -29.02 17.90
C GLN A 800 -6.36 -28.00 16.83
N PHE A 801 -6.71 -28.48 15.63
CA PHE A 801 -7.23 -27.65 14.56
C PHE A 801 -8.62 -27.06 14.89
N GLU A 802 -9.55 -27.85 15.45
CA GLU A 802 -10.90 -27.34 15.77
C GLU A 802 -10.84 -26.15 16.75
N GLN A 803 -10.01 -26.23 17.78
CA GLN A 803 -9.78 -25.12 18.71
C GLN A 803 -9.21 -23.88 18.01
N THR A 804 -8.30 -24.09 17.06
CA THR A 804 -7.65 -23.03 16.29
C THR A 804 -8.63 -22.32 15.36
N VAL A 805 -9.50 -23.05 14.67
CA VAL A 805 -10.58 -22.46 13.86
C VAL A 805 -11.55 -21.64 14.71
N ARG A 806 -11.92 -22.11 15.91
CA ARG A 806 -12.80 -21.36 16.82
C ARG A 806 -12.19 -20.01 17.24
N ARG A 807 -10.88 -19.93 17.50
CA ARG A 807 -10.17 -18.66 17.79
C ARG A 807 -10.06 -17.76 16.55
N ALA A 808 -9.70 -18.34 15.40
CA ALA A 808 -9.60 -17.61 14.13
C ALA A 808 -10.91 -16.88 13.79
N LEU A 809 -12.06 -17.54 13.94
CA LEU A 809 -13.38 -16.99 13.59
C LEU A 809 -13.99 -16.07 14.67
N ALA A 810 -13.37 -15.92 15.85
CA ALA A 810 -13.88 -15.05 16.92
C ALA A 810 -13.82 -13.54 16.53
N PRO A 811 -14.75 -12.69 17.01
CA PRO A 811 -14.68 -11.24 16.76
C PRO A 811 -13.38 -10.60 17.27
N PHE A 812 -12.81 -9.70 16.48
CA PHE A 812 -11.59 -8.97 16.84
C PHE A 812 -11.83 -7.89 17.91
N LYS A 813 -10.82 -7.64 18.75
CA LYS A 813 -10.73 -6.52 19.70
C LYS A 813 -9.40 -5.81 19.48
N GLU A 814 -9.44 -4.48 19.49
CA GLU A 814 -8.32 -3.59 19.19
C GLU A 814 -7.61 -3.15 20.49
N GLU A 815 -6.28 -3.17 20.53
CA GLU A 815 -5.45 -2.80 21.68
C GLU A 815 -4.50 -1.63 21.33
N GLU A 816 -4.33 -0.64 22.23
CA GLU A 816 -3.47 0.53 21.99
C GLU A 816 -2.01 0.31 22.46
N GLU A 817 -1.05 0.20 21.53
CA GLU A 817 0.38 0.12 21.88
C GLU A 817 1.04 1.48 22.26
N VAL A 818 1.85 1.46 23.32
CA VAL A 818 2.62 2.61 23.83
C VAL A 818 4.04 2.66 23.25
N GLU A 819 4.46 3.81 22.70
CA GLU A 819 5.84 4.06 22.23
C GLU A 819 6.83 4.42 23.36
N LYS A 820 8.14 4.26 23.10
CA LYS A 820 9.27 4.65 23.97
C LYS A 820 10.29 5.38 23.08
N ALA A 821 11.03 6.31 23.65
CA ALA A 821 11.96 7.16 22.89
C ALA A 821 13.29 6.45 22.58
N ASP A 822 13.95 6.93 21.53
CA ASP A 822 15.29 6.53 21.09
C ASP A 822 16.24 7.74 21.21
N VAL A 823 17.54 7.50 21.40
CA VAL A 823 18.51 8.54 21.83
C VAL A 823 19.81 8.46 21.05
N GLU A 824 19.91 9.24 19.97
CA GLU A 824 21.20 9.57 19.33
C GLU A 824 21.31 11.09 19.08
N ASP A 825 22.24 11.76 19.78
CA ASP A 825 22.41 13.22 19.72
C ASP A 825 23.03 13.72 18.39
N GLY A 826 23.79 12.88 17.70
CA GLY A 826 24.44 13.25 16.43
C GLY A 826 23.44 13.72 15.35
N TYR A 827 22.27 13.08 15.27
CA TYR A 827 21.24 13.47 14.30
C TYR A 827 20.53 14.78 14.66
N LYS A 828 20.45 15.10 15.96
CA LYS A 828 19.83 16.36 16.42
C LYS A 828 20.61 17.57 15.88
N SER A 829 21.93 17.47 15.78
CA SER A 829 22.78 18.54 15.23
C SER A 829 22.56 18.78 13.74
N PHE A 830 22.57 17.72 12.91
CA PHE A 830 22.25 17.85 11.48
C PHE A 830 20.85 18.41 11.25
N ARG A 831 19.84 17.92 12.01
CA ARG A 831 18.50 18.50 12.00
C ARG A 831 18.56 20.00 12.26
N THR A 832 19.22 20.43 13.32
CA THR A 832 19.30 21.86 13.67
C THR A 832 19.87 22.67 12.49
N GLY A 833 20.96 22.20 11.86
CA GLY A 833 21.48 22.83 10.63
C GLY A 833 20.45 22.91 9.50
N LEU A 834 19.78 21.80 9.17
CA LEU A 834 18.75 21.76 8.13
C LEU A 834 17.58 22.71 8.42
N VAL A 835 17.04 22.68 9.64
CA VAL A 835 15.93 23.54 10.07
C VAL A 835 16.34 25.00 10.06
N VAL A 836 17.55 25.34 10.50
CA VAL A 836 18.08 26.71 10.46
C VAL A 836 18.19 27.20 9.01
N CYS A 837 18.76 26.41 8.09
CA CYS A 837 18.84 26.78 6.67
C CYS A 837 17.44 26.93 6.03
N TRP A 838 16.51 26.04 6.34
CA TRP A 838 15.13 26.10 5.82
C TRP A 838 14.36 27.31 6.37
N LEU A 839 14.40 27.52 7.69
CA LEU A 839 13.70 28.60 8.37
C LEU A 839 14.28 29.97 7.96
N PHE A 840 15.60 30.14 7.98
CA PHE A 840 16.21 31.39 7.53
C PHE A 840 16.07 31.61 6.02
N GLY A 841 16.02 30.56 5.19
CA GLY A 841 15.68 30.70 3.77
C GLY A 841 14.27 31.26 3.57
N ASN A 842 13.28 30.78 4.34
CA ASN A 842 11.91 31.28 4.30
C ASN A 842 11.78 32.69 4.92
N ILE A 843 12.47 32.98 6.02
CA ILE A 843 12.48 34.32 6.62
C ILE A 843 13.15 35.34 5.69
N LEU A 844 14.28 35.00 5.07
CA LEU A 844 14.96 35.86 4.10
C LEU A 844 14.04 36.21 2.94
N LEU A 845 13.34 35.23 2.38
CA LEU A 845 12.32 35.46 1.35
C LEU A 845 11.23 36.44 1.83
N ILE A 846 10.67 36.24 3.03
CA ILE A 846 9.65 37.15 3.59
C ILE A 846 10.21 38.57 3.73
N VAL A 847 11.43 38.72 4.25
CA VAL A 847 12.08 40.03 4.46
C VAL A 847 12.37 40.73 3.13
N CYS A 848 12.90 40.02 2.13
CA CYS A 848 13.14 40.57 0.79
C CYS A 848 11.87 41.10 0.12
N ILE A 849 10.73 40.43 0.32
CA ILE A 849 9.45 40.87 -0.26
C ILE A 849 8.77 41.97 0.57
N THR A 850 8.87 41.95 1.91
CA THR A 850 8.06 42.83 2.78
C THR A 850 8.79 44.04 3.39
N SER A 851 10.12 44.04 3.49
CA SER A 851 10.90 45.13 4.08
C SER A 851 10.80 46.40 3.24
N THR A 852 10.44 47.54 3.83
CA THR A 852 10.47 48.87 3.17
C THR A 852 11.87 49.49 3.15
N ASN A 853 12.85 48.93 3.88
CA ASN A 853 14.18 49.53 3.98
C ASN A 853 15.01 49.41 2.69
N PHE A 854 14.67 48.48 1.80
CA PHE A 854 15.31 48.40 0.47
C PHE A 854 14.99 49.62 -0.39
N ASP A 855 13.80 50.20 -0.20
CA ASP A 855 13.31 51.41 -0.87
C ASP A 855 14.20 52.61 -0.47
N ASN A 856 14.61 52.67 0.80
CA ASN A 856 15.55 53.67 1.34
C ASN A 856 17.02 53.45 0.91
N LEU A 857 17.37 52.25 0.47
CA LEU A 857 18.71 51.89 -0.04
C LEU A 857 18.84 52.13 -1.56
N GLY A 858 17.77 52.55 -2.23
CA GLY A 858 17.74 52.72 -3.69
C GLY A 858 17.83 51.39 -4.46
N TRP A 859 17.62 50.26 -3.79
CA TRP A 859 17.77 48.92 -4.36
C TRP A 859 16.40 48.25 -4.51
N GLY A 860 15.75 48.55 -5.63
CA GLY A 860 14.50 47.89 -6.07
C GLY A 860 13.25 48.75 -5.92
N GLU A 861 12.20 48.29 -6.60
CA GLU A 861 10.83 48.83 -6.60
C GLU A 861 10.25 48.87 -5.18
N PRO A 862 9.30 49.77 -4.84
CA PRO A 862 8.66 49.84 -3.53
C PRO A 862 8.12 48.49 -3.01
N ALA A 863 8.07 48.32 -1.69
CA ALA A 863 7.59 47.07 -1.07
C ALA A 863 6.19 46.60 -1.55
N THR A 864 5.33 47.53 -1.97
CA THR A 864 4.02 47.23 -2.58
C THR A 864 4.15 46.55 -3.94
N GLU A 865 5.04 47.03 -4.79
CA GLU A 865 5.30 46.46 -6.13
C GLU A 865 6.00 45.11 -6.00
N ARG A 866 7.01 44.97 -5.12
CA ARG A 866 7.65 43.66 -4.84
C ARG A 866 6.65 42.60 -4.38
N LYS A 867 5.68 42.95 -3.53
CA LYS A 867 4.58 42.05 -3.13
C LYS A 867 3.74 41.64 -4.33
N ALA A 868 3.36 42.56 -5.20
CA ALA A 868 2.56 42.30 -6.40
C ALA A 868 3.31 41.39 -7.39
N HIS A 869 4.56 41.72 -7.72
CA HIS A 869 5.42 40.93 -8.61
C HIS A 869 5.70 39.53 -8.06
N TYR A 870 5.94 39.37 -6.75
CA TYR A 870 6.09 38.04 -6.15
C TYR A 870 4.80 37.21 -6.21
N PHE A 871 3.65 37.84 -5.96
CA PHE A 871 2.35 37.16 -6.08
C PHE A 871 2.07 36.75 -7.53
N GLN A 872 2.30 37.63 -8.51
CA GLN A 872 2.18 37.32 -9.93
C GLN A 872 3.12 36.18 -10.36
N PHE A 873 4.38 36.20 -9.89
CA PHE A 873 5.33 35.11 -10.10
C PHE A 873 4.82 33.77 -9.54
N LEU A 874 4.29 33.74 -8.31
CA LEU A 874 3.71 32.53 -7.72
C LEU A 874 2.53 32.01 -8.55
N LEU A 875 1.63 32.89 -9.00
CA LEU A 875 0.48 32.50 -9.83
C LEU A 875 0.94 31.90 -11.16
N TYR A 876 1.84 32.57 -11.89
CA TYR A 876 2.36 32.06 -13.17
C TYR A 876 3.18 30.77 -13.01
N ALA A 877 4.05 30.67 -12.01
CA ALA A 877 4.86 29.47 -11.81
C ALA A 877 3.99 28.27 -11.43
N THR A 878 2.97 28.47 -10.57
CA THR A 878 1.98 27.43 -10.25
C THR A 878 1.17 27.05 -11.49
N ALA A 879 0.74 28.03 -12.30
CA ALA A 879 0.03 27.78 -13.54
C ALA A 879 0.85 26.95 -14.54
N VAL A 880 2.13 27.26 -14.73
CA VAL A 880 3.05 26.51 -15.60
C VAL A 880 3.23 25.07 -15.08
N LEU A 881 3.45 24.87 -13.78
CA LEU A 881 3.59 23.54 -13.19
C LEU A 881 2.29 22.71 -13.34
N SER A 882 1.12 23.32 -13.13
CA SER A 882 -0.18 22.68 -13.37
C SER A 882 -0.41 22.34 -14.85
N LEU A 883 -0.01 23.21 -15.78
CA LEU A 883 -0.09 22.93 -17.22
C LEU A 883 0.81 21.77 -17.63
N VAL A 884 2.05 21.69 -17.12
CA VAL A 884 2.93 20.54 -17.36
C VAL A 884 2.29 19.24 -16.87
N ARG A 885 1.72 19.22 -15.66
CA ARG A 885 0.96 18.08 -15.12
C ARG A 885 -0.20 17.69 -16.05
N PHE A 886 -1.00 18.67 -16.46
CA PHE A 886 -2.17 18.43 -17.29
C PHE A 886 -1.81 17.92 -18.70
N PHE A 887 -0.79 18.47 -19.36
CA PHE A 887 -0.34 17.96 -20.66
C PHE A 887 0.24 16.54 -20.57
N GLY A 888 0.99 16.22 -19.51
CA GLY A 888 1.42 14.85 -19.24
C GLY A 888 0.25 13.89 -18.99
N PHE A 889 -0.76 14.33 -18.25
CA PHE A 889 -2.02 13.61 -18.07
C PHE A 889 -2.75 13.35 -19.40
N LEU A 890 -2.90 14.37 -20.26
CA LEU A 890 -3.54 14.23 -21.57
C LEU A 890 -2.79 13.22 -22.45
N TRP A 891 -1.46 13.28 -22.49
CA TRP A 891 -0.64 12.30 -23.21
C TRP A 891 -0.81 10.89 -22.65
N PHE A 892 -0.80 10.71 -21.33
CA PHE A 892 -1.04 9.41 -20.71
C PHE A 892 -2.41 8.85 -21.09
N LEU A 893 -3.45 9.66 -21.03
CA LEU A 893 -4.82 9.23 -21.30
C LEU A 893 -5.01 8.89 -22.79
N GLY A 894 -4.46 9.70 -23.70
CA GLY A 894 -4.40 9.40 -25.13
C GLY A 894 -3.61 8.13 -25.45
N ARG A 895 -2.39 7.98 -24.92
CA ARG A 895 -1.56 6.77 -25.07
C ARG A 895 -2.29 5.53 -24.56
N THR A 896 -2.93 5.61 -23.39
CA THR A 896 -3.64 4.48 -22.78
C THR A 896 -4.89 4.11 -23.58
N GLY A 897 -5.65 5.10 -24.08
CA GLY A 897 -6.79 4.88 -24.96
C GLY A 897 -6.39 4.16 -26.26
N ILE A 898 -5.31 4.60 -26.91
CA ILE A 898 -4.77 3.95 -28.12
C ILE A 898 -4.26 2.55 -27.80
N MET A 899 -3.47 2.37 -26.74
CA MET A 899 -2.94 1.06 -26.31
C MET A 899 -4.04 0.03 -26.04
N CYS A 900 -5.20 0.46 -25.50
CA CYS A 900 -6.35 -0.42 -25.27
C CYS A 900 -6.82 -1.12 -26.56
N CYS A 901 -6.73 -0.46 -27.72
CA CYS A 901 -7.08 -1.02 -29.02
C CYS A 901 -6.06 -2.03 -29.57
N PHE A 902 -4.82 -2.04 -29.07
CA PHE A 902 -3.72 -2.88 -29.55
C PHE A 902 -3.21 -3.91 -28.53
N SER A 903 -3.75 -3.91 -27.30
CA SER A 903 -3.40 -4.84 -26.25
C SER A 903 -3.68 -6.29 -26.66
N ARG A 904 -2.74 -7.20 -26.38
CA ARG A 904 -2.93 -8.64 -26.62
C ARG A 904 -3.63 -9.25 -25.40
N ASN A 905 -4.83 -9.76 -25.61
CA ASN A 905 -5.62 -10.56 -24.65
C ASN A 905 -5.20 -12.04 -24.67
#